data_AF-A0A2D7V2W3-F1
#
_entry.id   AF-A0A2D7V2W3-F1
#
_cell.length_a   1.000
_cell.length_b   1.000
_cell.length_c   1.000
_cell.angle_alpha   90.00
_cell.angle_beta   90.00
_cell.angle_gamma   90.00
#
_symmetry.space_group_name_H-M   'P 1'
#
loop_
_entity.id
_entity.type
_entity.pdbx_description
1 polymer ?
#
loop_
_entity_poly.entity_id
_entity_poly.type
_entity_poly.pdbx_seq_one_letter_code
_entity_poly.pdbx_strand_id
1 'polypeptide(L)'
;MTSALVKSGNFEGVIQFITHGSPADSNSLVKMPAKGGHLDLGDEEIHDIAKQVIELAKVYVEKKPADEVSSEGYFKNRFGPVVSTAIETAPVLAWPPAEGASDRLKRLYLREKKILARAREMGGNDFTNIGLEDLSNLKTIDLSKPSDPIKGTSENSPKNENPLLAIDDQPATKYLNFDGAGSGLEIKVQNTIVNGITITSANDAPERDPKSFVLSGSNDGKNFTQIGSGSIPVSRGRGKLKTMRFPNGKSFSTYRVVFPELVGDGKIPMQIAEFELLPKLEGSPIDDLSKEATKLLGQIDEVRQKVRYIISRAHLVPLGEDRRAGMVFDSETMSYSLGWTNDQSLKASGMPFAGAHGAAAVVKESYNLFRTNMRPGWAKTKEMIKKDPRRQPYKSFPRMGTLPKDWAHFKGHYVHDGRAIFSYSVGEGKVLDMPGIIKQKGLTALTRTVQVENPSSSLMLLAENDDSQIKKTDQTFTVSLEGRACNFSLVDFSKGVKLFVWENLLLCEVPKGKSRLKVAMWAGDPAYQPAVRSAAGKAEGLSKLTDGGSPQWGEPIAVKSEISDNQTNAYVVDKIGVPFNNPHEPKMRIGAFDFFKDGETAAVCTWDGDVWIVSNIDEKLDKVTWKRFATGLHEPLGLKIVNEKIHTVGDNQITRFHDFNGDNEADFLENFNNDWENTEGFHAFCFDLHTDPEGNFYFAIGCPVRAGGRGFERMGKHHGSVIKVSPDGEKLSIYA
;
A
#
# COMPACT_ATOMS: atom_id res chain seq x y z
N MET A 1 20.89 -7.25 -23.21
CA MET A 1 21.51 -7.80 -24.44
C MET A 1 20.91 -9.15 -24.83
N THR A 2 20.57 -10.04 -23.89
CA THR A 2 19.99 -11.37 -24.17
C THR A 2 18.70 -11.35 -24.98
N SER A 3 17.73 -10.51 -24.61
CA SER A 3 16.46 -10.43 -25.35
C SER A 3 16.63 -9.92 -26.79
N ALA A 4 17.57 -9.01 -27.05
CA ALA A 4 17.82 -8.47 -28.39
C ALA A 4 18.54 -9.48 -29.30
N LEU A 5 19.55 -10.19 -28.77
CA LEU A 5 20.30 -11.23 -29.49
C LEU A 5 19.41 -12.40 -29.91
N VAL A 6 18.55 -12.84 -28.99
CA VAL A 6 17.59 -13.92 -29.27
C VAL A 6 16.50 -13.45 -30.25
N LYS A 7 15.94 -12.24 -30.06
CA LYS A 7 14.93 -11.66 -30.96
C LYS A 7 15.47 -11.36 -32.37
N SER A 8 16.77 -11.08 -32.52
CA SER A 8 17.38 -10.90 -33.84
C SER A 8 17.57 -12.23 -34.60
N GLY A 9 17.33 -13.37 -33.94
CA GLY A 9 17.55 -14.70 -34.53
C GLY A 9 19.02 -15.01 -34.78
N ASN A 10 19.94 -14.40 -34.03
CA ASN A 10 21.37 -14.65 -34.19
C ASN A 10 21.75 -15.98 -33.54
N PHE A 11 21.66 -17.06 -34.32
CA PHE A 11 21.86 -18.43 -33.87
C PHE A 11 23.23 -18.67 -33.21
N GLU A 12 24.31 -18.27 -33.87
CA GLU A 12 25.68 -18.39 -33.34
C GLU A 12 25.89 -17.59 -32.06
N GLY A 13 25.29 -16.40 -31.97
CA GLY A 13 25.35 -15.60 -30.74
C GLY A 13 24.61 -16.24 -29.58
N VAL A 14 23.48 -16.92 -29.84
CA VAL A 14 22.74 -17.66 -28.82
C VAL A 14 23.50 -18.92 -28.39
N ILE A 15 24.14 -19.65 -29.31
CA ILE A 15 25.03 -20.77 -28.99
C ILE A 15 26.18 -20.29 -28.11
N GLN A 16 26.89 -19.23 -28.50
CA GLN A 16 27.98 -18.70 -27.68
C GLN A 16 27.52 -18.27 -26.30
N PHE A 17 26.32 -17.69 -26.20
CA PHE A 17 25.72 -17.32 -24.92
C PHE A 17 25.38 -18.53 -24.05
N ILE A 18 24.85 -19.62 -24.61
CA ILE A 18 24.57 -20.87 -23.90
C ILE A 18 25.88 -21.51 -23.42
N THR A 19 26.91 -21.56 -24.27
CA THR A 19 28.17 -22.24 -23.98
C THR A 19 29.08 -21.45 -23.03
N HIS A 20 29.13 -20.12 -23.17
CA HIS A 20 30.11 -19.26 -22.49
C HIS A 20 29.49 -18.22 -21.55
N GLY A 21 28.17 -18.23 -21.38
CA GLY A 21 27.47 -17.30 -20.51
C GLY A 21 27.45 -15.87 -21.07
N SER A 22 27.21 -14.89 -20.19
CA SER A 22 27.11 -13.49 -20.58
C SER A 22 28.49 -12.89 -20.89
N PRO A 23 28.66 -12.20 -22.04
CA PRO A 23 29.88 -11.43 -22.33
C PRO A 23 30.21 -10.41 -21.23
N ALA A 24 31.50 -10.11 -21.05
CA ALA A 24 31.98 -9.23 -19.98
C ALA A 24 31.35 -7.81 -20.05
N ASP A 25 31.05 -7.34 -21.25
CA ASP A 25 30.44 -6.06 -21.61
C ASP A 25 28.90 -6.11 -21.67
N SER A 26 28.28 -7.22 -21.26
CA SER A 26 26.83 -7.34 -21.25
C SER A 26 26.16 -6.33 -20.31
N ASN A 27 25.26 -5.51 -20.87
CA ASN A 27 24.37 -4.59 -20.14
C ASN A 27 23.18 -5.30 -19.45
N SER A 28 23.22 -6.64 -19.34
CA SER A 28 22.20 -7.41 -18.62
C SER A 28 22.35 -7.20 -17.11
N LEU A 29 21.25 -6.98 -16.40
CA LEU A 29 21.21 -6.86 -14.93
C LEU A 29 21.67 -8.14 -14.23
N VAL A 30 21.47 -9.30 -14.87
CA VAL A 30 21.99 -10.61 -14.43
C VAL A 30 22.97 -11.12 -15.48
N LYS A 31 24.22 -11.37 -15.08
CA LYS A 31 25.24 -12.01 -15.92
C LYS A 31 25.24 -13.50 -15.62
N MET A 32 24.94 -14.33 -16.63
CA MET A 32 25.10 -15.78 -16.51
C MET A 32 26.60 -16.12 -16.54
N PRO A 33 27.10 -16.93 -15.59
CA PRO A 33 28.49 -17.37 -15.62
C PRO A 33 28.73 -18.30 -16.81
N ALA A 34 29.95 -18.28 -17.37
CA ALA A 34 30.39 -19.28 -18.33
C ALA A 34 30.35 -20.66 -17.68
N LYS A 35 29.64 -21.61 -18.28
CA LYS A 35 29.31 -22.93 -17.72
C LYS A 35 28.79 -22.86 -16.28
N GLY A 36 27.48 -22.64 -16.14
CA GLY A 36 26.77 -22.93 -14.91
C GLY A 36 26.78 -24.42 -14.58
N GLY A 37 27.79 -24.88 -13.85
CA GLY A 37 27.74 -25.93 -12.83
C GLY A 37 27.30 -27.36 -13.16
N HIS A 38 26.24 -27.64 -13.92
CA HIS A 38 25.53 -28.93 -13.82
C HIS A 38 24.87 -29.48 -15.10
N LEU A 39 25.18 -28.95 -16.29
CA LEU A 39 24.60 -29.47 -17.54
C LEU A 39 25.74 -29.86 -18.51
N ASP A 40 26.06 -31.15 -18.56
CA ASP A 40 26.92 -31.76 -19.59
C ASP A 40 26.11 -31.88 -20.90
N LEU A 41 25.86 -30.75 -21.56
CA LEU A 41 25.16 -30.72 -22.85
C LEU A 41 26.15 -30.90 -24.00
N GLY A 42 25.83 -31.79 -24.93
CA GLY A 42 26.54 -31.95 -26.19
C GLY A 42 26.26 -30.83 -27.19
N ASP A 43 27.09 -30.71 -28.22
CA ASP A 43 26.97 -29.64 -29.22
C ASP A 43 25.60 -29.68 -29.92
N GLU A 44 25.07 -30.86 -30.27
CA GLU A 44 23.74 -31.00 -30.90
C GLU A 44 22.60 -30.49 -30.01
N GLU A 45 22.66 -30.76 -28.70
CA GLU A 45 21.66 -30.31 -27.74
C GLU A 45 21.70 -28.79 -27.57
N ILE A 46 22.90 -28.19 -27.55
CA ILE A 46 23.08 -26.73 -27.52
C ILE A 46 22.47 -26.08 -28.76
N HIS A 47 22.65 -26.70 -29.94
CA HIS A 47 22.08 -26.19 -31.19
C HIS A 47 20.55 -26.26 -31.19
N ASP A 48 19.96 -27.35 -30.70
CA ASP A 48 18.51 -27.48 -30.64
C ASP A 48 17.87 -26.55 -29.59
N ILE A 49 18.51 -26.38 -28.43
CA ILE A 49 18.10 -25.38 -27.44
C ILE A 49 18.15 -23.97 -28.06
N ALA A 50 19.22 -23.64 -28.78
CA ALA A 50 19.35 -22.34 -29.44
C ALA A 50 18.24 -22.10 -30.48
N LYS A 51 17.83 -23.12 -31.25
CA LYS A 51 16.71 -23.02 -32.20
C LYS A 51 15.40 -22.76 -31.46
N GLN A 52 15.09 -23.57 -30.45
CA GLN A 52 13.85 -23.46 -29.67
C GLN A 52 13.74 -22.09 -28.98
N VAL A 53 14.82 -21.60 -28.39
CA VAL A 53 14.88 -20.30 -27.72
C VAL A 53 14.60 -19.15 -28.71
N ILE A 54 15.16 -19.22 -29.93
CA ILE A 54 14.90 -18.22 -30.98
C ILE A 54 13.46 -18.30 -31.48
N GLU A 55 12.92 -19.50 -31.67
CA GLU A 55 11.55 -19.71 -32.14
C GLU A 55 10.53 -19.19 -31.13
N LEU A 56 10.68 -19.55 -29.85
CA LEU A 56 9.85 -19.05 -28.75
C LEU A 56 9.93 -17.51 -28.66
N ALA A 57 11.11 -16.92 -28.83
CA ALA A 57 11.27 -15.47 -28.78
C ALA A 57 10.70 -14.73 -30.00
N LYS A 58 10.68 -15.35 -31.18
CA LYS A 58 10.05 -14.79 -32.39
C LYS A 58 8.53 -14.75 -32.27
N VAL A 59 7.94 -15.79 -31.66
CA VAL A 59 6.49 -15.88 -31.40
C VAL A 59 6.09 -15.00 -30.20
N TYR A 60 7.00 -14.83 -29.24
CA TYR A 60 6.80 -13.99 -28.06
C TYR A 60 6.93 -12.49 -28.37
N VAL A 61 5.82 -11.88 -28.77
CA VAL A 61 5.66 -10.43 -28.66
C VAL A 61 5.27 -10.12 -27.22
N GLU A 62 6.25 -9.75 -26.40
CA GLU A 62 5.98 -9.16 -25.10
C GLU A 62 5.07 -7.95 -25.30
N LYS A 63 3.77 -8.09 -24.99
CA LYS A 63 2.97 -6.92 -24.66
C LYS A 63 3.65 -6.35 -23.43
N LYS A 64 4.43 -5.29 -23.63
CA LYS A 64 4.94 -4.50 -22.51
C LYS A 64 3.76 -4.29 -21.56
N PRO A 65 3.88 -4.62 -20.26
CA PRO A 65 2.95 -4.04 -19.30
C PRO A 65 2.95 -2.55 -19.59
N ALA A 66 1.77 -1.93 -19.66
CA ALA A 66 1.67 -0.54 -20.06
C ALA A 66 2.74 0.28 -19.32
N ASP A 67 3.57 1.04 -20.06
CA ASP A 67 4.56 1.96 -19.50
C ASP A 67 3.87 3.14 -18.75
N GLU A 68 2.56 3.05 -18.52
CA GLU A 68 1.76 3.96 -17.74
C GLU A 68 1.52 3.35 -16.36
N VAL A 69 1.87 4.09 -15.31
CA VAL A 69 1.12 4.00 -14.04
C VAL A 69 -0.35 4.12 -14.45
N SER A 70 -1.08 3.00 -14.45
CA SER A 70 -2.36 2.95 -15.16
C SER A 70 -3.27 4.06 -14.66
N SER A 71 -3.92 4.75 -15.60
CA SER A 71 -4.99 5.70 -15.30
C SER A 71 -6.19 5.01 -14.60
N GLU A 72 -6.26 3.68 -14.68
CA GLU A 72 -7.13 2.80 -13.89
C GLU A 72 -6.42 2.37 -12.60
N GLY A 73 -7.11 2.28 -11.45
CA GLY A 73 -6.45 2.02 -10.17
C GLY A 73 -5.73 0.67 -10.07
N TYR A 74 -4.89 0.53 -9.03
CA TYR A 74 -4.02 -0.63 -8.86
C TYR A 74 -4.79 -1.96 -8.75
N PHE A 75 -4.25 -3.00 -9.38
CA PHE A 75 -4.76 -4.38 -9.36
C PHE A 75 -6.19 -4.57 -9.90
N LYS A 76 -6.79 -3.54 -10.53
CA LYS A 76 -8.17 -3.56 -11.05
C LYS A 76 -8.52 -4.81 -11.84
N ASN A 77 -7.70 -5.16 -12.81
CA ASN A 77 -8.00 -6.22 -13.78
C ASN A 77 -7.23 -7.53 -13.53
N ARG A 78 -6.35 -7.57 -12.51
CA ARG A 78 -5.36 -8.66 -12.36
C ARG A 78 -5.70 -9.67 -11.27
N PHE A 79 -6.12 -9.19 -10.11
CA PHE A 79 -6.30 -10.00 -8.90
C PHE A 79 -7.74 -9.92 -8.40
N GLY A 80 -8.14 -10.92 -7.62
CA GLY A 80 -9.38 -10.94 -6.86
C GLY A 80 -9.37 -9.95 -5.70
N PRO A 81 -10.23 -10.11 -4.69
CA PRO A 81 -10.39 -9.10 -3.64
C PRO A 81 -9.18 -8.97 -2.71
N VAL A 82 -8.26 -9.94 -2.69
CA VAL A 82 -7.07 -9.93 -1.83
C VAL A 82 -5.80 -10.05 -2.69
N VAL A 83 -4.76 -9.32 -2.31
CA VAL A 83 -3.39 -9.49 -2.80
C VAL A 83 -2.49 -9.71 -1.59
N SER A 84 -1.95 -10.92 -1.44
CA SER A 84 -1.02 -11.27 -0.37
C SER A 84 0.40 -10.97 -0.81
N THR A 85 1.12 -10.13 -0.07
CA THR A 85 2.47 -9.70 -0.43
C THR A 85 3.20 -9.10 0.77
N ALA A 86 4.47 -8.72 0.61
CA ALA A 86 5.18 -7.85 1.54
C ALA A 86 4.94 -6.38 1.18
N ILE A 87 4.49 -5.58 2.15
CA ILE A 87 4.25 -4.15 1.93
C ILE A 87 5.20 -3.32 2.79
N GLU A 88 6.06 -2.54 2.14
CA GLU A 88 6.84 -1.50 2.78
C GLU A 88 6.00 -0.24 2.96
N THR A 89 5.99 0.32 4.17
CA THR A 89 5.34 1.60 4.47
C THR A 89 6.37 2.67 4.78
N ALA A 90 5.93 3.93 4.90
CA ALA A 90 6.82 4.98 5.38
C ALA A 90 7.52 4.55 6.68
N PRO A 91 8.82 4.85 6.84
CA PRO A 91 9.57 4.49 8.03
C PRO A 91 8.94 5.10 9.28
N VAL A 92 8.49 4.26 10.21
CA VAL A 92 8.01 4.71 11.52
C VAL A 92 9.20 5.24 12.32
N LEU A 93 9.09 6.47 12.81
CA LEU A 93 10.05 7.02 13.77
C LEU A 93 9.89 6.26 15.09
N ALA A 94 10.90 5.49 15.49
CA ALA A 94 11.00 5.03 16.87
C ALA A 94 11.41 6.22 17.75
N TRP A 95 10.44 7.05 18.09
CA TRP A 95 10.62 8.34 18.75
C TRP A 95 9.47 8.54 19.77
N PRO A 96 9.72 8.68 21.09
CA PRO A 96 11.00 8.69 21.79
C PRO A 96 11.92 7.50 21.46
N PRO A 97 13.25 7.71 21.43
CA PRO A 97 14.20 6.62 21.29
C PRO A 97 13.99 5.55 22.36
N ALA A 98 14.06 4.28 21.98
CA ALA A 98 13.99 3.16 22.92
C ALA A 98 15.08 3.26 24.01
N GLU A 99 14.87 2.60 25.15
CA GLU A 99 15.80 2.64 26.30
C GLU A 99 17.24 2.20 25.93
N GLY A 100 17.38 1.28 24.96
CA GLY A 100 18.65 0.83 24.41
C GLY A 100 19.21 1.66 23.24
N ALA A 101 18.58 2.79 22.88
CA ALA A 101 19.06 3.63 21.79
C ALA A 101 20.42 4.28 22.12
N SER A 102 21.18 4.63 21.07
CA SER A 102 22.47 5.29 21.23
C SER A 102 22.34 6.60 22.01
N ASP A 103 23.39 6.97 22.75
CA ASP A 103 23.39 8.24 23.49
C ASP A 103 23.19 9.45 22.56
N ARG A 104 23.62 9.33 21.29
CA ARG A 104 23.38 10.36 20.27
C ARG A 104 21.87 10.54 20.00
N LEU A 105 21.12 9.46 19.82
CA LEU A 105 19.66 9.51 19.63
C LEU A 105 18.94 10.09 20.87
N LYS A 106 19.31 9.63 22.08
CA LYS A 106 18.75 10.16 23.34
C LYS A 106 19.01 11.65 23.51
N ARG A 107 20.21 12.14 23.18
CA ARG A 107 20.55 13.57 23.21
C ARG A 107 19.74 14.40 22.22
N LEU A 108 19.49 13.88 21.02
CA LEU A 108 18.67 14.57 20.02
C LEU A 108 17.21 14.68 20.49
N TYR A 109 16.65 13.63 21.11
CA TYR A 109 15.31 13.66 21.70
C TYR A 109 15.18 14.69 22.83
N LEU A 110 16.20 14.80 23.71
CA LEU A 110 16.21 15.83 24.74
C LEU A 110 16.29 17.25 24.15
N ARG A 111 17.04 17.45 23.05
CA ARG A 111 17.09 18.73 22.34
C ARG A 111 15.76 19.09 21.71
N GLU A 112 15.06 18.12 21.12
CA GLU A 112 13.71 18.33 20.58
C GLU A 112 12.75 18.79 21.69
N LYS A 113 12.69 18.04 22.81
CA LYS A 113 11.86 18.43 23.97
C LYS A 113 12.14 19.87 24.42
N LYS A 114 13.41 20.27 24.43
CA LYS A 114 13.82 21.62 24.82
C LYS A 114 13.37 22.68 23.81
N ILE A 115 13.48 22.40 22.51
CA ILE A 115 13.02 23.31 21.44
C ILE A 115 11.50 23.45 21.50
N LEU A 116 10.75 22.35 21.64
CA LEU A 116 9.28 22.38 21.73
C LEU A 116 8.80 23.09 22.99
N ALA A 117 9.50 22.93 24.13
CA ALA A 117 9.21 23.70 25.34
C ALA A 117 9.39 25.21 25.13
N ARG A 118 10.50 25.63 24.50
CA ARG A 118 10.73 27.05 24.16
C ARG A 118 9.69 27.60 23.17
N ALA A 119 9.27 26.80 22.20
CA ALA A 119 8.20 27.18 21.27
C ALA A 119 6.87 27.43 22.00
N ARG A 120 6.51 26.57 22.97
CA ARG A 120 5.33 26.74 23.84
C ARG A 120 5.42 27.99 24.72
N GLU A 121 6.58 28.25 25.31
CA GLU A 121 6.81 29.46 26.11
C GLU A 121 6.62 30.74 25.28
N MET A 122 7.03 30.72 24.01
CA MET A 122 6.99 31.89 23.15
C MET A 122 5.66 32.11 22.43
N GLY A 123 4.99 31.03 22.03
CA GLY A 123 3.78 31.09 21.21
C GLY A 123 2.48 30.76 21.95
N GLY A 124 2.54 30.45 23.25
CA GLY A 124 1.36 30.20 24.07
C GLY A 124 0.50 29.04 23.55
N ASN A 125 -0.81 29.22 23.59
CA ASN A 125 -1.78 28.16 23.25
C ASN A 125 -1.62 27.63 21.81
N ASP A 126 -1.19 28.47 20.87
CA ASP A 126 -1.03 28.13 19.45
C ASP A 126 0.09 27.10 19.22
N PHE A 127 1.02 26.95 20.17
CA PHE A 127 2.18 26.05 20.08
C PHE A 127 2.09 24.87 21.06
N THR A 128 0.96 24.70 21.75
CA THR A 128 0.79 23.64 22.76
C THR A 128 0.99 22.24 22.15
N ASN A 129 0.49 22.03 20.93
CA ASN A 129 0.47 20.74 20.23
C ASN A 129 1.40 20.67 19.01
N ILE A 130 2.34 21.60 18.88
CA ILE A 130 3.25 21.64 17.72
C ILE A 130 4.33 20.56 17.82
N GLY A 131 4.58 19.85 16.71
CA GLY A 131 5.71 18.93 16.55
C GLY A 131 6.97 19.62 16.03
N LEU A 132 8.10 18.90 16.00
CA LEU A 132 9.37 19.44 15.48
C LEU A 132 9.30 19.73 13.98
N GLU A 133 8.60 18.88 13.22
CA GLU A 133 8.37 19.06 11.78
C GLU A 133 7.52 20.32 11.53
N ASP A 134 6.41 20.49 12.24
CA ASP A 134 5.57 21.69 12.17
C ASP A 134 6.38 22.95 12.49
N LEU A 135 7.21 22.88 13.54
CA LEU A 135 8.08 23.99 13.94
C LEU A 135 9.13 24.31 12.86
N SER A 136 9.66 23.28 12.20
CA SER A 136 10.60 23.44 11.07
C SER A 136 9.93 24.03 9.82
N ASN A 137 8.61 23.83 9.69
CA ASN A 137 7.80 24.26 8.55
C ASN A 137 6.98 25.53 8.84
N LEU A 138 7.19 26.20 9.98
CA LEU A 138 6.44 27.42 10.34
C LEU A 138 6.40 28.48 9.22
N LYS A 139 7.47 28.58 8.42
CA LYS A 139 7.54 29.52 7.30
C LYS A 139 6.49 29.22 6.23
N THR A 140 6.13 27.96 6.04
CA THR A 140 5.23 27.51 4.98
C THR A 140 3.81 27.28 5.48
N ILE A 141 3.48 27.65 6.72
CA ILE A 141 2.11 27.58 7.22
C ILE A 141 1.25 28.59 6.47
N ASP A 142 0.09 28.12 5.99
CA ASP A 142 -0.95 28.99 5.48
C ASP A 142 -1.68 29.71 6.62
N LEU A 143 -1.81 31.02 6.48
CA LEU A 143 -2.53 31.91 7.39
C LEU A 143 -4.01 32.08 7.01
N SER A 144 -4.42 31.67 5.81
CA SER A 144 -5.83 31.51 5.45
C SER A 144 -6.38 30.17 5.94
N LYS A 145 -7.71 30.10 6.04
CA LYS A 145 -8.48 28.89 6.33
C LYS A 145 -9.61 28.75 5.32
N PRO A 146 -10.06 27.52 5.00
CA PRO A 146 -11.25 27.31 4.15
C PRO A 146 -12.52 28.01 4.62
N SER A 147 -12.60 28.38 5.90
CA SER A 147 -13.73 29.12 6.48
C SER A 147 -13.60 30.64 6.39
N ASP A 148 -12.46 31.17 5.95
CA ASP A 148 -12.21 32.61 5.97
C ASP A 148 -13.06 33.33 4.92
N PRO A 149 -13.61 34.51 5.25
CA PRO A 149 -14.37 35.29 4.28
C PRO A 149 -13.49 35.68 3.09
N ILE A 150 -13.88 35.22 1.90
CA ILE A 150 -13.19 35.47 0.64
C ILE A 150 -14.17 35.93 -0.43
N LYS A 151 -13.71 36.84 -1.29
CA LYS A 151 -14.44 37.25 -2.51
C LYS A 151 -13.47 37.49 -3.65
N GLY A 152 -13.97 37.35 -4.88
CA GLY A 152 -13.24 37.78 -6.07
C GLY A 152 -13.17 39.31 -6.12
N THR A 153 -12.23 39.83 -6.91
CA THR A 153 -12.23 41.26 -7.29
C THR A 153 -13.49 41.65 -8.08
N SER A 154 -14.20 40.66 -8.62
CA SER A 154 -15.51 40.75 -9.26
C SER A 154 -16.33 39.47 -8.99
N GLU A 155 -17.61 39.50 -9.39
CA GLU A 155 -18.51 38.34 -9.32
C GLU A 155 -18.49 37.50 -10.62
N ASN A 156 -17.56 37.77 -11.55
CA ASN A 156 -17.52 37.16 -12.87
C ASN A 156 -16.85 35.77 -12.85
N SER A 157 -17.44 34.86 -12.06
CA SER A 157 -16.97 33.49 -11.86
C SER A 157 -18.13 32.51 -11.95
N PRO A 158 -17.94 31.30 -12.49
CA PRO A 158 -19.01 30.31 -12.52
C PRO A 158 -19.27 29.77 -11.11
N LYS A 159 -20.52 29.37 -10.85
CA LYS A 159 -20.98 28.94 -9.52
C LYS A 159 -20.10 27.87 -8.86
N ASN A 160 -19.58 26.94 -9.66
CA ASN A 160 -18.78 25.80 -9.21
C ASN A 160 -17.26 26.05 -9.29
N GLU A 161 -16.80 27.25 -9.63
CA GLU A 161 -15.37 27.64 -9.65
C GLU A 161 -15.21 29.03 -9.02
N ASN A 162 -15.90 29.23 -7.90
CA ASN A 162 -16.00 30.50 -7.19
C ASN A 162 -14.76 30.74 -6.30
N PRO A 163 -14.58 31.97 -5.76
CA PRO A 163 -13.40 32.35 -4.97
C PRO A 163 -13.06 31.44 -3.78
N LEU A 164 -14.05 30.74 -3.20
CA LEU A 164 -13.83 29.85 -2.06
C LEU A 164 -12.92 28.67 -2.41
N LEU A 165 -12.96 28.21 -3.68
CA LEU A 165 -12.13 27.11 -4.18
C LEU A 165 -10.69 27.52 -4.47
N ALA A 166 -10.26 28.69 -3.97
CA ALA A 166 -8.85 29.09 -3.96
C ALA A 166 -8.22 28.95 -2.57
N ILE A 167 -8.99 28.57 -1.55
CA ILE A 167 -8.53 28.42 -0.17
C ILE A 167 -9.16 27.18 0.50
N ASP A 168 -9.67 26.22 -0.28
CA ASP A 168 -10.43 25.06 0.23
C ASP A 168 -9.55 23.86 0.61
N ASP A 169 -8.23 24.01 0.54
CA ASP A 169 -7.23 22.96 0.77
C ASP A 169 -7.44 21.72 -0.13
N GLN A 170 -8.02 21.92 -1.32
CA GLN A 170 -8.27 20.90 -2.33
C GLN A 170 -7.66 21.29 -3.67
N PRO A 171 -6.39 20.93 -3.96
CA PRO A 171 -5.72 21.30 -5.21
C PRO A 171 -6.33 20.70 -6.50
N ALA A 172 -7.40 19.90 -6.37
CA ALA A 172 -8.19 19.35 -7.46
C ALA A 172 -9.38 20.26 -7.86
N THR A 173 -9.79 21.20 -7.00
CA THR A 173 -10.78 22.24 -7.30
C THR A 173 -10.06 23.47 -7.87
N LYS A 174 -10.83 24.47 -8.32
CA LYS A 174 -10.24 25.71 -8.85
C LYS A 174 -11.16 26.90 -8.72
N TYR A 175 -10.55 28.06 -8.59
CA TYR A 175 -11.16 29.35 -8.83
C TYR A 175 -10.90 29.80 -10.27
N LEU A 176 -11.95 30.19 -10.99
CA LEU A 176 -11.90 30.75 -12.34
C LEU A 176 -12.56 32.14 -12.33
N ASN A 177 -11.91 33.13 -12.93
CA ASN A 177 -12.49 34.46 -13.13
C ASN A 177 -12.43 34.88 -14.61
N PHE A 178 -13.58 35.18 -15.21
CA PHE A 178 -13.71 35.53 -16.63
C PHE A 178 -13.23 36.93 -16.98
N ASP A 179 -12.96 37.79 -15.99
CA ASP A 179 -12.33 39.10 -16.26
C ASP A 179 -10.87 38.94 -16.70
N GLY A 180 -10.24 37.80 -16.39
CA GLY A 180 -8.89 37.50 -16.86
C GLY A 180 -7.82 38.32 -16.15
N ALA A 181 -6.86 38.83 -16.92
CA ALA A 181 -5.82 39.72 -16.43
C ALA A 181 -6.42 40.94 -15.69
N GLY A 182 -5.93 41.22 -14.48
CA GLY A 182 -6.46 42.25 -13.57
C GLY A 182 -7.47 41.73 -12.55
N SER A 183 -7.90 40.47 -12.62
CA SER A 183 -8.72 39.83 -11.60
C SER A 183 -7.89 39.26 -10.44
N GLY A 184 -8.54 38.92 -9.32
CA GLY A 184 -7.89 38.34 -8.16
C GLY A 184 -8.87 38.04 -7.02
N LEU A 185 -8.39 38.20 -5.78
CA LEU A 185 -9.08 37.80 -4.56
C LEU A 185 -8.90 38.82 -3.43
N GLU A 186 -9.87 38.91 -2.54
CA GLU A 186 -9.79 39.60 -1.26
C GLU A 186 -10.17 38.63 -0.13
N ILE A 187 -9.24 38.43 0.81
CA ILE A 187 -9.33 37.45 1.90
C ILE A 187 -9.27 38.18 3.22
N LYS A 188 -10.17 37.86 4.14
CA LYS A 188 -10.17 38.39 5.51
C LYS A 188 -9.64 37.32 6.48
N VAL A 189 -8.54 37.64 7.15
CA VAL A 189 -7.84 36.74 8.08
C VAL A 189 -7.68 37.41 9.45
N GLN A 190 -7.15 36.68 10.43
CA GLN A 190 -6.72 37.29 11.69
C GLN A 190 -5.64 38.35 11.41
N ASN A 191 -5.69 39.49 12.12
CA ASN A 191 -4.71 40.57 11.93
C ASN A 191 -3.28 40.04 12.18
N THR A 192 -2.50 39.94 11.12
CA THR A 192 -1.19 39.28 11.10
C THR A 192 -0.26 39.96 10.10
N ILE A 193 1.04 39.64 10.11
CA ILE A 193 2.01 40.15 9.13
C ILE A 193 2.26 39.08 8.07
N VAL A 194 1.80 39.32 6.86
CA VAL A 194 2.10 38.49 5.68
C VAL A 194 3.34 39.02 4.95
N ASN A 195 4.32 38.17 4.68
CA ASN A 195 5.50 38.51 3.84
C ASN A 195 5.73 37.50 2.70
N GLY A 196 4.77 36.62 2.47
CA GLY A 196 4.82 35.67 1.37
C GLY A 196 3.45 35.18 0.98
N ILE A 197 3.38 34.58 -0.21
CA ILE A 197 2.20 33.92 -0.73
C ILE A 197 2.60 32.61 -1.40
N THR A 198 1.68 31.66 -1.46
CA THR A 198 1.76 30.57 -2.44
C THR A 198 0.62 30.62 -3.43
N ILE A 199 0.85 30.08 -4.62
CA ILE A 199 -0.15 29.91 -5.67
C ILE A 199 0.01 28.52 -6.27
N THR A 200 -1.05 27.74 -6.33
CA THR A 200 -1.08 26.45 -7.02
C THR A 200 -1.80 26.59 -8.36
N SER A 201 -1.19 26.12 -9.45
CA SER A 201 -1.83 26.13 -10.77
C SER A 201 -3.02 25.16 -10.84
N ALA A 202 -4.10 25.57 -11.51
CA ALA A 202 -5.31 24.76 -11.73
C ALA A 202 -5.06 23.49 -12.58
N ASN A 203 -6.09 22.79 -13.03
CA ASN A 203 -5.96 21.48 -13.68
C ASN A 203 -5.90 21.46 -15.22
N ASP A 204 -6.33 22.49 -15.95
CA ASP A 204 -6.63 22.36 -17.39
C ASP A 204 -5.79 23.22 -18.37
N ALA A 205 -5.60 24.52 -18.13
CA ALA A 205 -5.15 25.47 -19.19
C ALA A 205 -3.99 26.40 -18.73
N PRO A 206 -2.73 26.16 -19.15
CA PRO A 206 -1.54 26.88 -18.66
C PRO A 206 -1.50 28.36 -19.03
N GLU A 207 -2.14 28.73 -20.12
CA GLU A 207 -2.27 30.11 -20.57
C GLU A 207 -3.05 30.99 -19.58
N ARG A 208 -3.94 30.40 -18.78
CA ARG A 208 -4.80 31.11 -17.82
C ARG A 208 -4.13 31.33 -16.45
N ASP A 209 -2.95 30.76 -16.25
CA ASP A 209 -2.24 30.86 -14.99
C ASP A 209 -1.73 32.31 -14.80
N PRO A 210 -1.78 32.87 -13.58
CA PRO A 210 -1.16 34.15 -13.29
C PRO A 210 0.35 34.18 -13.58
N LYS A 211 0.80 35.26 -14.23
CA LYS A 211 2.21 35.52 -14.55
C LYS A 211 2.84 36.58 -13.64
N SER A 212 2.03 37.46 -13.06
CA SER A 212 2.46 38.44 -12.06
C SER A 212 1.39 38.66 -11.01
N PHE A 213 1.79 39.17 -9.85
CA PHE A 213 0.88 39.52 -8.75
C PHE A 213 1.17 40.91 -8.19
N VAL A 214 0.14 41.51 -7.62
CA VAL A 214 0.21 42.66 -6.72
C VAL A 214 -0.60 42.32 -5.48
N LEU A 215 0.05 42.33 -4.32
CA LEU A 215 -0.57 42.08 -3.02
C LEU A 215 -0.64 43.38 -2.22
N SER A 216 -1.83 43.65 -1.66
CA SER A 216 -2.10 44.80 -0.80
C SER A 216 -2.79 44.38 0.49
N GLY A 217 -2.59 45.14 1.57
CA GLY A 217 -3.23 44.90 2.86
C GLY A 217 -4.11 46.08 3.31
N SER A 218 -5.16 45.80 4.08
CA SER A 218 -6.08 46.78 4.68
C SER A 218 -6.53 46.36 6.09
N ASN A 219 -6.82 47.35 6.95
CA ASN A 219 -7.44 47.14 8.27
C ASN A 219 -8.85 47.70 8.38
N ASP A 220 -9.32 48.45 7.38
CA ASP A 220 -10.67 49.01 7.31
C ASP A 220 -11.50 48.39 6.16
N GLY A 221 -10.88 47.50 5.36
CA GLY A 221 -11.49 46.88 4.18
C GLY A 221 -11.72 47.83 3.01
N LYS A 222 -11.25 49.09 3.10
CA LYS A 222 -11.50 50.14 2.10
C LYS A 222 -10.19 50.68 1.53
N ASN A 223 -9.26 51.06 2.39
CA ASN A 223 -7.97 51.62 2.00
C ASN A 223 -6.93 50.50 1.98
N PHE A 224 -6.41 50.19 0.79
CA PHE A 224 -5.42 49.15 0.58
C PHE A 224 -4.03 49.75 0.38
N THR A 225 -3.05 49.25 1.12
CA THR A 225 -1.64 49.59 0.95
C THR A 225 -0.94 48.43 0.24
N GLN A 226 -0.29 48.69 -0.89
CA GLN A 226 0.52 47.68 -1.57
C GLN A 226 1.70 47.25 -0.68
N ILE A 227 1.89 45.95 -0.54
CA ILE A 227 2.93 45.32 0.31
C ILE A 227 3.84 44.37 -0.45
N GLY A 228 3.45 43.95 -1.65
CA GLY A 228 4.27 43.07 -2.48
C GLY A 228 3.81 43.10 -3.93
N SER A 229 4.75 42.88 -4.85
CA SER A 229 4.46 42.66 -6.27
C SER A 229 5.63 41.94 -6.92
N GLY A 230 5.37 41.18 -7.97
CA GLY A 230 6.43 40.49 -8.70
C GLY A 230 5.91 39.51 -9.74
N SER A 231 6.84 38.82 -10.39
CA SER A 231 6.54 37.75 -11.33
C SER A 231 6.27 36.43 -10.61
N ILE A 232 5.47 35.57 -11.24
CA ILE A 232 5.16 34.22 -10.80
C ILE A 232 5.87 33.25 -11.77
N PRO A 233 6.70 32.31 -11.28
CA PRO A 233 7.41 31.39 -12.15
C PRO A 233 6.48 30.44 -12.90
N VAL A 234 6.60 30.39 -14.22
CA VAL A 234 5.85 29.47 -15.09
C VAL A 234 6.36 28.03 -14.94
N SER A 235 5.48 27.04 -14.86
CA SER A 235 5.84 25.61 -14.82
C SER A 235 5.33 24.83 -16.03
N ARG A 236 6.09 23.78 -16.40
CA ARG A 236 5.73 22.83 -17.48
C ARG A 236 4.62 21.82 -17.09
N GLY A 237 4.04 21.89 -15.89
CA GLY A 237 3.01 20.95 -15.42
C GLY A 237 1.93 21.63 -14.56
N ARG A 238 0.80 20.94 -14.38
CA ARG A 238 -0.39 21.39 -13.62
C ARG A 238 -0.30 21.02 -12.13
N GLY A 239 -1.11 21.67 -11.28
CA GLY A 239 -1.13 21.41 -9.83
C GLY A 239 0.19 21.74 -9.14
N LYS A 240 0.93 22.74 -9.63
CA LYS A 240 2.26 23.09 -9.10
C LYS A 240 2.18 24.33 -8.22
N LEU A 241 2.60 24.16 -6.97
CA LEU A 241 2.73 25.24 -6.00
C LEU A 241 3.94 26.12 -6.33
N LYS A 242 3.75 27.44 -6.20
CA LYS A 242 4.75 28.50 -6.36
C LYS A 242 4.76 29.37 -5.13
N THR A 243 5.94 29.62 -4.57
CA THR A 243 6.09 30.48 -3.39
C THR A 243 6.78 31.79 -3.78
N MET A 244 6.19 32.91 -3.35
CA MET A 244 6.76 34.25 -3.54
C MET A 244 6.92 34.92 -2.19
N ARG A 245 8.06 35.55 -1.95
CA ARG A 245 8.37 36.32 -0.73
C ARG A 245 8.65 37.77 -1.06
N PHE A 246 8.25 38.67 -0.19
CA PHE A 246 8.43 40.11 -0.35
C PHE A 246 8.60 40.80 1.01
N PRO A 247 9.29 41.93 1.07
CA PRO A 247 9.46 42.67 2.31
C PRO A 247 8.12 43.29 2.75
N ASN A 248 7.62 42.89 3.90
CA ASN A 248 6.54 43.58 4.60
C ASN A 248 6.82 43.58 6.10
N GLY A 249 6.41 44.64 6.79
CA GLY A 249 6.49 44.75 8.25
C GLY A 249 5.19 45.21 8.91
N LYS A 250 4.13 45.41 8.13
CA LYS A 250 2.84 45.91 8.59
C LYS A 250 1.83 44.76 8.65
N SER A 251 1.04 44.73 9.73
CA SER A 251 -0.02 43.74 9.89
C SER A 251 -1.34 44.23 9.30
N PHE A 252 -2.10 43.32 8.69
CA PHE A 252 -3.42 43.60 8.13
C PHE A 252 -4.40 42.48 8.46
N SER A 253 -5.70 42.82 8.49
CA SER A 253 -6.81 41.87 8.66
C SER A 253 -7.52 41.54 7.35
N THR A 254 -7.25 42.29 6.28
CA THR A 254 -7.71 41.98 4.93
C THR A 254 -6.55 42.08 3.94
N TYR A 255 -6.38 41.05 3.10
CA TYR A 255 -5.39 41.01 2.03
C TYR A 255 -6.08 40.91 0.69
N ARG A 256 -5.62 41.71 -0.28
CA ARG A 256 -6.10 41.68 -1.66
C ARG A 256 -4.95 41.36 -2.60
N VAL A 257 -5.12 40.32 -3.40
CA VAL A 257 -4.24 40.00 -4.51
C VAL A 257 -4.92 40.34 -5.82
N VAL A 258 -4.17 40.92 -6.75
CA VAL A 258 -4.56 41.16 -8.14
C VAL A 258 -3.50 40.50 -9.02
N PHE A 259 -3.91 39.90 -10.14
CA PHE A 259 -3.02 39.28 -11.11
C PHE A 259 -2.98 40.10 -12.40
N PRO A 260 -2.04 41.06 -12.56
CA PRO A 260 -2.06 42.01 -13.68
C PRO A 260 -1.82 41.34 -15.03
N GLU A 261 -1.05 40.25 -15.06
CA GLU A 261 -0.69 39.53 -16.28
C GLU A 261 -0.94 38.04 -16.10
N LEU A 262 -1.34 37.38 -17.20
CA LEU A 262 -1.44 35.92 -17.31
C LEU A 262 -0.34 35.39 -18.23
N VAL A 263 -0.16 34.07 -18.24
CA VAL A 263 0.85 33.41 -19.09
C VAL A 263 0.51 33.56 -20.58
N GLY A 264 -0.77 33.45 -20.94
CA GLY A 264 -1.26 33.63 -22.30
C GLY A 264 -1.69 35.05 -22.61
N ASP A 265 -1.72 35.36 -23.91
CA ASP A 265 -2.15 36.64 -24.43
C ASP A 265 -3.64 36.64 -24.81
N GLY A 266 -4.25 37.83 -24.83
CA GLY A 266 -5.64 38.03 -25.24
C GLY A 266 -6.67 37.94 -24.10
N LYS A 267 -7.95 37.89 -24.46
CA LYS A 267 -9.06 37.88 -23.50
C LYS A 267 -9.36 36.45 -23.02
N ILE A 268 -8.51 35.94 -22.13
CA ILE A 268 -8.63 34.63 -21.50
C ILE A 268 -8.94 34.77 -20.00
N PRO A 269 -9.67 33.82 -19.38
CA PRO A 269 -9.95 33.86 -17.95
C PRO A 269 -8.68 33.59 -17.12
N MET A 270 -8.69 34.02 -15.87
CA MET A 270 -7.64 33.71 -14.89
C MET A 270 -8.06 32.49 -14.07
N GLN A 271 -7.12 31.60 -13.73
CA GLN A 271 -7.40 30.50 -12.81
C GLN A 271 -6.26 30.13 -11.88
N ILE A 272 -6.64 29.64 -10.71
CA ILE A 272 -5.75 29.06 -9.69
C ILE A 272 -6.48 27.92 -8.97
N ALA A 273 -5.73 26.95 -8.45
CA ALA A 273 -6.24 25.90 -7.57
C ALA A 273 -6.20 26.32 -6.09
N GLU A 274 -5.09 26.94 -5.64
CA GLU A 274 -4.92 27.36 -4.25
C GLU A 274 -4.17 28.68 -4.18
N PHE A 275 -4.42 29.44 -3.11
CA PHE A 275 -3.77 30.68 -2.73
C PHE A 275 -3.57 30.72 -1.22
N GLU A 276 -2.32 30.69 -0.77
CA GLU A 276 -1.99 30.70 0.67
C GLU A 276 -1.30 32.02 1.05
N LEU A 277 -1.55 32.51 2.25
CA LEU A 277 -0.87 33.66 2.86
C LEU A 277 0.19 33.17 3.85
N LEU A 278 1.43 33.63 3.75
CA LEU A 278 2.52 33.12 4.57
C LEU A 278 3.04 34.14 5.61
N PRO A 279 3.38 33.69 6.83
CA PRO A 279 3.77 34.58 7.92
C PRO A 279 5.15 35.20 7.73
N LYS A 280 5.32 36.43 8.23
CA LYS A 280 6.64 37.02 8.45
C LYS A 280 7.30 36.38 9.67
N LEU A 281 8.29 35.54 9.43
CA LEU A 281 9.10 34.97 10.49
C LEU A 281 10.50 35.61 10.56
N GLU A 282 11.09 36.06 9.45
CA GLU A 282 12.48 36.54 9.40
C GLU A 282 12.84 37.55 10.50
N GLY A 283 13.85 37.21 11.29
CA GLY A 283 14.39 38.06 12.37
C GLY A 283 13.58 38.03 13.67
N SER A 284 12.54 37.20 13.77
CA SER A 284 11.83 36.96 15.02
C SER A 284 12.51 35.84 15.84
N PRO A 285 12.36 35.82 17.17
CA PRO A 285 12.84 34.71 17.98
C PRO A 285 12.26 33.34 17.55
N ILE A 286 11.05 33.33 16.98
CA ILE A 286 10.38 32.09 16.52
C ILE A 286 10.97 31.58 15.19
N ASP A 287 11.54 32.46 14.35
CA ASP A 287 12.31 32.09 13.17
C ASP A 287 13.64 31.42 13.53
N ASP A 288 14.28 31.89 14.60
CA ASP A 288 15.49 31.24 15.10
C ASP A 288 15.19 29.85 15.66
N LEU A 289 14.06 29.69 16.36
CA LEU A 289 13.57 28.37 16.76
C LEU A 289 13.21 27.49 15.56
N SER A 290 12.59 28.04 14.52
CA SER A 290 12.26 27.31 13.29
C SER A 290 13.53 26.81 12.59
N LYS A 291 14.56 27.65 12.45
CA LYS A 291 15.88 27.25 11.93
C LYS A 291 16.55 26.20 12.81
N GLU A 292 16.49 26.36 14.14
CA GLU A 292 17.02 25.37 15.09
C GLU A 292 16.30 24.03 14.94
N ALA A 293 14.98 24.06 14.75
CA ALA A 293 14.14 22.89 14.49
C ALA A 293 14.49 22.22 13.16
N THR A 294 14.61 22.97 12.05
CA THR A 294 15.05 22.44 10.75
C THR A 294 16.41 21.76 10.86
N LYS A 295 17.37 22.39 11.56
CA LYS A 295 18.70 21.81 11.78
C LYS A 295 18.62 20.54 12.63
N LEU A 296 17.83 20.56 13.71
CA LEU A 296 17.67 19.40 14.57
C LEU A 296 16.99 18.25 13.83
N LEU A 297 15.98 18.54 13.02
CA LEU A 297 15.27 17.57 12.18
C LEU A 297 16.25 16.89 11.20
N GLY A 298 17.08 17.68 10.51
CA GLY A 298 18.15 17.13 9.66
C GLY A 298 19.14 16.25 10.44
N GLN A 299 19.54 16.67 11.65
CA GLN A 299 20.40 15.86 12.52
C GLN A 299 19.73 14.56 12.97
N ILE A 300 18.42 14.58 13.23
CA ILE A 300 17.63 13.39 13.56
C ILE A 300 17.60 12.48 12.33
N ASP A 301 17.29 13.00 11.15
CA ASP A 301 17.23 12.24 9.89
C ASP A 301 18.59 11.62 9.50
N GLU A 302 19.72 12.25 9.81
CA GLU A 302 21.06 11.70 9.57
C GLU A 302 21.38 10.47 10.43
N VAL A 303 20.92 10.44 11.69
CA VAL A 303 21.10 9.28 12.58
C VAL A 303 19.91 8.35 12.61
N ARG A 304 18.82 8.74 11.95
CA ARG A 304 17.68 7.88 11.65
C ARG A 304 18.20 6.79 10.73
N GLN A 305 18.54 5.64 11.30
CA GLN A 305 18.37 4.41 10.55
C GLN A 305 16.89 4.37 10.21
N LYS A 306 16.53 4.67 8.95
CA LYS A 306 15.20 4.41 8.42
C LYS A 306 15.01 2.90 8.51
N VAL A 307 14.48 2.43 9.63
CA VAL A 307 14.02 1.06 9.75
C VAL A 307 12.83 0.98 8.82
N ARG A 308 13.02 0.31 7.68
CA ARG A 308 11.91 0.04 6.77
C ARG A 308 10.87 -0.71 7.56
N TYR A 309 9.66 -0.19 7.56
CA TYR A 309 8.54 -0.88 8.17
C TYR A 309 7.93 -1.74 7.09
N ILE A 310 8.11 -3.06 7.21
CA ILE A 310 7.64 -4.03 6.22
C ILE A 310 6.66 -4.96 6.91
N ILE A 311 5.47 -5.02 6.35
CA ILE A 311 4.42 -5.96 6.74
C ILE A 311 4.63 -7.21 5.89
N SER A 312 5.38 -8.18 6.41
CA SER A 312 5.82 -9.35 5.64
C SER A 312 4.68 -10.31 5.25
N ARG A 313 3.61 -10.38 6.04
CA ARG A 313 2.39 -11.15 5.72
C ARG A 313 1.19 -10.21 5.55
N ALA A 314 1.32 -9.23 4.66
CA ALA A 314 0.24 -8.32 4.34
C ALA A 314 -0.77 -8.97 3.38
N HIS A 315 -2.05 -8.77 3.69
CA HIS A 315 -3.18 -9.03 2.82
C HIS A 315 -3.81 -7.70 2.46
N LEU A 316 -3.45 -7.17 1.28
CA LEU A 316 -4.03 -5.95 0.74
C LEU A 316 -5.41 -6.25 0.15
N VAL A 317 -6.42 -5.50 0.58
CA VAL A 317 -7.74 -5.49 -0.02
C VAL A 317 -7.91 -4.17 -0.78
N PRO A 318 -7.81 -4.15 -2.13
CA PRO A 318 -8.16 -2.98 -2.93
C PRO A 318 -9.68 -2.81 -2.97
N LEU A 319 -10.16 -1.60 -2.70
CA LEU A 319 -11.56 -1.28 -2.42
C LEU A 319 -12.15 -0.30 -3.44
N GLY A 320 -13.44 -0.49 -3.73
CA GLY A 320 -14.22 0.33 -4.66
C GLY A 320 -14.02 -0.10 -6.12
N GLU A 321 -14.93 0.33 -6.99
CA GLU A 321 -14.90 -0.06 -8.42
C GLU A 321 -13.63 0.37 -9.15
N ASP A 322 -13.05 1.50 -8.74
CA ASP A 322 -11.78 2.00 -9.28
C ASP A 322 -10.55 1.36 -8.63
N ARG A 323 -10.71 0.60 -7.53
CA ARG A 323 -9.67 -0.02 -6.72
C ARG A 323 -8.52 0.91 -6.29
N ARG A 324 -8.80 2.20 -6.14
CA ARG A 324 -7.81 3.20 -5.68
C ARG A 324 -7.72 3.33 -4.15
N ALA A 325 -8.75 2.88 -3.45
CA ALA A 325 -8.73 2.77 -2.00
C ALA A 325 -8.20 1.38 -1.59
N GLY A 326 -7.72 1.25 -0.36
CA GLY A 326 -7.25 -0.04 0.12
C GLY A 326 -7.11 -0.11 1.63
N MET A 327 -7.16 -1.33 2.16
CA MET A 327 -6.85 -1.64 3.54
C MET A 327 -5.91 -2.85 3.60
N VAL A 328 -4.92 -2.79 4.49
CA VAL A 328 -3.90 -3.85 4.62
C VAL A 328 -4.11 -4.57 5.95
N PHE A 329 -4.52 -5.83 5.88
CA PHE A 329 -4.60 -6.71 7.04
C PHE A 329 -3.28 -7.44 7.22
N ASP A 330 -2.67 -7.35 8.40
CA ASP A 330 -1.43 -8.05 8.76
C ASP A 330 -1.76 -9.34 9.52
N SER A 331 -1.49 -10.48 8.88
CA SER A 331 -1.76 -11.79 9.49
C SER A 331 -0.71 -12.24 10.51
N GLU A 332 0.37 -11.49 10.73
CA GLU A 332 1.25 -11.73 11.87
C GLU A 332 0.71 -11.09 13.16
N THR A 333 0.04 -9.93 13.04
CA THR A 333 -0.44 -9.15 14.18
C THR A 333 -1.95 -9.19 14.39
N MET A 334 -2.72 -9.71 13.43
CA MET A 334 -4.19 -9.65 13.42
C MET A 334 -4.73 -8.22 13.47
N SER A 335 -4.03 -7.27 12.83
CA SER A 335 -4.38 -5.84 12.81
C SER A 335 -4.54 -5.34 11.37
N TYR A 336 -5.33 -4.29 11.19
CA TYR A 336 -5.25 -3.50 9.95
C TYR A 336 -4.12 -2.49 10.09
N SER A 337 -2.98 -2.80 9.48
CA SER A 337 -1.76 -2.00 9.61
C SER A 337 -1.89 -0.59 9.03
N LEU A 338 -2.65 -0.43 7.95
CA LEU A 338 -2.97 0.85 7.33
C LEU A 338 -4.20 0.78 6.40
N GLY A 339 -4.76 1.95 6.09
CA GLY A 339 -5.77 2.10 5.05
C GLY A 339 -5.72 3.48 4.37
N TRP A 340 -6.22 3.57 3.14
CA TRP A 340 -6.23 4.79 2.33
C TRP A 340 -7.44 4.85 1.41
N THR A 341 -7.80 6.06 0.96
CA THR A 341 -8.86 6.30 -0.03
C THR A 341 -8.34 6.77 -1.38
N ASN A 342 -7.05 7.09 -1.48
CA ASN A 342 -6.36 7.41 -2.71
C ASN A 342 -5.06 6.61 -2.84
N ASP A 343 -4.72 6.24 -4.06
CA ASP A 343 -3.59 5.38 -4.39
C ASP A 343 -2.27 6.15 -4.52
N GLN A 344 -2.24 7.43 -4.13
CA GLN A 344 -1.00 8.20 -4.17
C GLN A 344 0.06 7.55 -3.29
N SER A 345 1.31 7.58 -3.78
CA SER A 345 2.48 6.90 -3.21
C SER A 345 2.46 5.36 -3.23
N LEU A 346 1.36 4.72 -3.64
CA LEU A 346 1.35 3.27 -3.87
C LEU A 346 2.22 2.95 -5.08
N LYS A 347 3.13 1.98 -4.95
CA LYS A 347 3.99 1.49 -6.03
C LYS A 347 4.12 -0.03 -5.91
N ALA A 348 3.81 -0.75 -6.99
CA ALA A 348 4.05 -2.19 -7.11
C ALA A 348 5.30 -2.43 -7.99
N SER A 349 6.45 -1.98 -7.51
CA SER A 349 7.70 -1.98 -8.29
C SER A 349 8.57 -3.23 -8.07
N GLY A 350 8.43 -3.90 -6.92
CA GLY A 350 9.25 -5.06 -6.59
C GLY A 350 8.81 -6.33 -7.33
N MET A 351 9.50 -7.42 -7.06
CA MET A 351 9.06 -8.76 -7.45
C MET A 351 7.77 -9.15 -6.71
N PRO A 352 6.84 -9.89 -7.35
CA PRO A 352 6.92 -10.41 -8.71
C PRO A 352 6.43 -9.40 -9.77
N PHE A 353 5.90 -8.23 -9.38
CA PHE A 353 5.13 -7.33 -10.24
C PHE A 353 5.93 -6.66 -11.38
N ALA A 354 6.93 -5.84 -11.04
CA ALA A 354 7.67 -5.04 -12.02
C ALA A 354 9.17 -5.39 -12.12
N GLY A 355 9.61 -6.44 -11.44
CA GLY A 355 10.95 -7.00 -11.65
C GLY A 355 12.08 -6.32 -10.88
N ALA A 356 11.81 -5.25 -10.12
CA ALA A 356 12.88 -4.55 -9.40
C ALA A 356 13.43 -5.41 -8.26
N HIS A 357 14.73 -5.71 -8.33
CA HIS A 357 15.44 -6.47 -7.31
C HIS A 357 15.80 -5.58 -6.11
N GLY A 358 15.66 -6.10 -4.88
CA GLY A 358 16.04 -5.39 -3.65
C GLY A 358 15.07 -4.30 -3.19
N ALA A 359 13.92 -4.18 -3.83
CA ALA A 359 12.78 -3.37 -3.39
C ALA A 359 11.68 -4.29 -2.82
N ALA A 360 10.91 -3.79 -1.85
CA ALA A 360 9.69 -4.49 -1.43
C ALA A 360 8.73 -4.62 -2.63
N ALA A 361 7.97 -5.72 -2.65
CA ALA A 361 7.00 -6.04 -3.68
C ALA A 361 6.04 -4.86 -3.92
N VAL A 362 5.50 -4.33 -2.82
CA VAL A 362 4.66 -3.13 -2.81
C VAL A 362 5.20 -2.13 -1.78
N VAL A 363 5.12 -0.85 -2.14
CA VAL A 363 5.49 0.28 -1.29
C VAL A 363 4.29 1.22 -1.17
N LYS A 364 3.95 1.66 0.05
CA LYS A 364 2.93 2.68 0.33
C LYS A 364 3.41 3.65 1.39
N GLU A 365 3.96 4.78 0.96
CA GLU A 365 4.65 5.71 1.87
C GLU A 365 3.70 6.67 2.58
N SER A 366 2.87 7.42 1.84
CA SER A 366 2.12 8.56 2.38
C SER A 366 0.65 8.53 2.00
N TYR A 367 -0.15 9.50 2.43
CA TYR A 367 -1.61 9.56 2.17
C TYR A 367 -2.37 8.37 2.77
N ASN A 368 -1.89 7.87 3.91
CA ASN A 368 -2.61 6.89 4.71
C ASN A 368 -3.60 7.63 5.61
N LEU A 369 -4.81 7.09 5.74
CA LEU A 369 -5.82 7.61 6.68
C LEU A 369 -5.47 7.25 8.12
N PHE A 370 -4.98 6.04 8.34
CA PHE A 370 -4.60 5.56 9.66
C PHE A 370 -3.50 4.51 9.55
N ARG A 371 -2.87 4.24 10.69
CA ARG A 371 -1.94 3.13 10.90
C ARG A 371 -2.08 2.55 12.30
N THR A 372 -1.60 1.33 12.53
CA THR A 372 -1.57 0.71 13.87
C THR A 372 -0.17 0.34 14.36
N ASN A 373 0.86 0.54 13.53
CA ASN A 373 2.21 -0.01 13.71
C ASN A 373 2.20 -1.54 13.95
N MET A 374 3.38 -2.17 14.11
CA MET A 374 3.51 -3.63 14.18
C MET A 374 3.26 -4.07 15.62
N ARG A 375 1.98 -4.16 15.98
CA ARG A 375 1.52 -4.54 17.32
C ARG A 375 0.28 -5.42 17.24
N PRO A 376 0.01 -6.25 18.26
CA PRO A 376 -1.19 -7.08 18.30
C PRO A 376 -2.46 -6.26 18.06
N GLY A 377 -3.25 -6.67 17.07
CA GLY A 377 -4.53 -6.06 16.72
C GLY A 377 -5.65 -6.41 17.70
N TRP A 378 -5.44 -7.45 18.51
CA TRP A 378 -6.35 -7.89 19.56
C TRP A 378 -5.61 -8.11 20.88
N ALA A 379 -6.29 -7.98 22.01
CA ALA A 379 -5.78 -8.38 23.33
C ALA A 379 -6.90 -8.58 24.36
N LYS A 380 -6.61 -9.25 25.48
CA LYS A 380 -7.55 -9.37 26.62
C LYS A 380 -7.65 -8.08 27.43
N THR A 381 -6.52 -7.39 27.63
CA THR A 381 -6.44 -6.10 28.34
C THR A 381 -5.64 -5.09 27.53
N LYS A 382 -5.76 -3.80 27.86
CA LYS A 382 -5.09 -2.73 27.13
C LYS A 382 -3.57 -2.82 27.28
N GLU A 383 -3.08 -3.17 28.48
CA GLU A 383 -1.66 -3.36 28.78
C GLU A 383 -1.03 -4.45 27.91
N MET A 384 -1.79 -5.48 27.57
CA MET A 384 -1.33 -6.57 26.71
C MET A 384 -1.06 -6.13 25.27
N ILE A 385 -1.78 -5.14 24.73
CA ILE A 385 -1.57 -4.62 23.36
C ILE A 385 -0.12 -4.14 23.16
N LYS A 386 0.49 -3.55 24.19
CA LYS A 386 1.88 -3.06 24.12
C LYS A 386 2.95 -4.11 24.37
N LYS A 387 2.59 -5.30 24.85
CA LYS A 387 3.57 -6.33 25.24
C LYS A 387 4.10 -7.14 24.06
N ASP A 388 3.44 -7.09 22.90
CA ASP A 388 3.71 -7.88 21.67
C ASP A 388 4.51 -9.18 21.95
N PRO A 389 3.83 -10.33 22.10
CA PRO A 389 4.47 -11.57 22.55
C PRO A 389 5.42 -12.20 21.52
N ARG A 390 5.48 -11.67 20.30
CA ARG A 390 6.27 -12.23 19.19
C ARG A 390 7.77 -12.10 19.42
N ARG A 391 8.57 -12.96 18.79
CA ARG A 391 10.02 -13.02 19.01
C ARG A 391 10.71 -11.74 18.50
N GLN A 392 11.60 -11.17 19.32
CA GLN A 392 12.41 -9.99 18.97
C GLN A 392 13.92 -10.28 18.99
N PRO A 393 14.47 -11.05 18.03
CA PRO A 393 15.90 -11.36 18.03
C PRO A 393 16.78 -10.14 17.76
N TYR A 394 16.26 -9.14 17.04
CA TYR A 394 16.99 -7.91 16.72
C TYR A 394 16.25 -6.71 17.32
N LYS A 395 16.84 -6.07 18.34
CA LYS A 395 16.21 -4.95 19.07
C LYS A 395 15.80 -3.78 18.16
N SER A 396 16.57 -3.53 17.10
CA SER A 396 16.34 -2.43 16.16
C SER A 396 15.31 -2.74 15.06
N PHE A 397 14.77 -3.95 15.02
CA PHE A 397 13.83 -4.37 13.97
C PHE A 397 12.48 -4.80 14.57
N PRO A 398 11.40 -4.75 13.76
CA PRO A 398 10.09 -5.22 14.19
C PRO A 398 10.11 -6.69 14.60
N ARG A 399 9.22 -7.13 15.50
CA ARG A 399 9.12 -8.54 15.90
C ARG A 399 8.72 -9.44 14.72
N MET A 400 9.15 -10.69 14.76
CA MET A 400 8.92 -11.68 13.69
C MET A 400 7.99 -12.80 14.13
N GLY A 401 7.29 -13.38 13.15
CA GLY A 401 6.43 -14.53 13.32
C GLY A 401 5.01 -14.15 13.70
N THR A 402 4.15 -15.15 13.80
CA THR A 402 2.75 -15.00 14.16
C THR A 402 2.58 -14.77 15.67
N LEU A 403 1.43 -14.20 16.05
CA LEU A 403 1.00 -14.21 17.45
C LEU A 403 0.84 -15.66 17.97
N PRO A 404 1.05 -15.91 19.27
CA PRO A 404 0.70 -17.17 19.89
C PRO A 404 -0.75 -17.57 19.58
N LYS A 405 -0.98 -18.86 19.29
CA LYS A 405 -2.30 -19.35 18.82
C LYS A 405 -3.41 -19.13 19.87
N ASP A 406 -3.08 -19.09 21.16
CA ASP A 406 -3.98 -18.79 22.27
C ASP A 406 -4.21 -17.27 22.49
N TRP A 407 -3.47 -16.42 21.77
CA TRP A 407 -3.70 -14.99 21.71
C TRP A 407 -4.65 -14.65 20.57
N ALA A 408 -4.21 -14.92 19.34
CA ALA A 408 -5.01 -14.80 18.13
C ALA A 408 -4.32 -15.54 16.98
N HIS A 409 -5.09 -16.14 16.07
CA HIS A 409 -4.54 -16.99 15.01
C HIS A 409 -5.35 -16.83 13.72
N PHE A 410 -4.66 -16.47 12.65
CA PHE A 410 -5.22 -16.41 11.30
C PHE A 410 -5.74 -17.78 10.86
N LYS A 411 -6.89 -17.82 10.20
CA LYS A 411 -7.46 -19.06 9.65
C LYS A 411 -7.59 -19.03 8.13
N GLY A 412 -7.48 -17.87 7.51
CA GLY A 412 -7.63 -17.69 6.07
C GLY A 412 -8.60 -16.56 5.75
N HIS A 413 -9.04 -16.51 4.50
CA HIS A 413 -10.04 -15.56 4.06
C HIS A 413 -11.02 -16.18 3.06
N TYR A 414 -12.27 -15.73 3.16
CA TYR A 414 -13.31 -16.04 2.17
C TYR A 414 -13.33 -14.99 1.08
N VAL A 415 -13.71 -15.41 -0.11
CA VAL A 415 -14.00 -14.57 -1.27
C VAL A 415 -15.49 -14.70 -1.60
N HIS A 416 -16.18 -13.57 -1.71
CA HIS A 416 -17.60 -13.58 -2.05
C HIS A 416 -17.98 -12.29 -2.79
N ASP A 417 -18.33 -12.39 -4.07
CA ASP A 417 -18.73 -11.29 -4.95
C ASP A 417 -17.76 -10.08 -4.88
N GLY A 418 -16.46 -10.33 -5.05
CA GLY A 418 -15.43 -9.29 -5.01
C GLY A 418 -15.15 -8.71 -3.62
N ARG A 419 -15.63 -9.34 -2.55
CA ARG A 419 -15.34 -8.99 -1.14
C ARG A 419 -14.44 -10.03 -0.50
N ALA A 420 -13.62 -9.57 0.45
CA ALA A 420 -12.77 -10.41 1.28
C ALA A 420 -13.25 -10.43 2.72
N ILE A 421 -13.45 -11.62 3.29
CA ILE A 421 -13.81 -11.80 4.69
C ILE A 421 -12.69 -12.57 5.40
N PHE A 422 -11.92 -11.89 6.23
CA PHE A 422 -10.86 -12.53 7.01
C PHE A 422 -11.46 -13.35 8.16
N SER A 423 -10.96 -14.57 8.31
CA SER A 423 -11.33 -15.50 9.38
C SER A 423 -10.15 -15.70 10.31
N TYR A 424 -10.36 -15.50 11.59
CA TYR A 424 -9.33 -15.72 12.60
C TYR A 424 -9.94 -15.98 13.98
N SER A 425 -9.11 -16.43 14.92
CA SER A 425 -9.47 -16.60 16.32
C SER A 425 -8.87 -15.51 17.19
N VAL A 426 -9.53 -15.22 18.31
CA VAL A 426 -9.03 -14.33 19.38
C VAL A 426 -9.24 -15.07 20.69
N GLY A 427 -8.15 -15.60 21.26
CA GLY A 427 -8.23 -16.68 22.24
C GLY A 427 -9.03 -17.85 21.70
N GLU A 428 -10.02 -18.30 22.45
CA GLU A 428 -10.94 -19.37 22.06
C GLU A 428 -12.13 -18.86 21.20
N GLY A 429 -12.20 -17.56 20.96
CA GLY A 429 -13.27 -16.94 20.19
C GLY A 429 -13.04 -16.95 18.68
N LYS A 430 -14.10 -16.67 17.91
CA LYS A 430 -14.09 -16.64 16.45
C LYS A 430 -14.43 -15.26 15.92
N VAL A 431 -13.73 -14.82 14.88
CA VAL A 431 -13.92 -13.52 14.24
C VAL A 431 -14.02 -13.67 12.72
N LEU A 432 -15.04 -13.00 12.16
CA LEU A 432 -15.11 -12.65 10.75
C LEU A 432 -14.95 -11.14 10.63
N ASP A 433 -14.07 -10.69 9.73
CA ASP A 433 -13.68 -9.29 9.60
C ASP A 433 -13.61 -8.89 8.13
N MET A 434 -14.44 -7.94 7.73
CA MET A 434 -14.60 -7.53 6.34
C MET A 434 -14.31 -6.03 6.19
N PRO A 435 -13.26 -5.64 5.45
CA PRO A 435 -13.04 -4.26 5.07
C PRO A 435 -13.98 -3.89 3.91
N GLY A 436 -14.34 -2.62 3.81
CA GLY A 436 -15.25 -2.11 2.80
C GLY A 436 -15.06 -0.63 2.55
N ILE A 437 -15.81 -0.08 1.60
CA ILE A 437 -15.79 1.35 1.29
C ILE A 437 -17.18 1.86 0.97
N ILE A 438 -17.41 3.12 1.30
CA ILE A 438 -18.54 3.94 0.90
C ILE A 438 -18.01 4.97 -0.09
N LYS A 439 -18.58 5.01 -1.29
CA LYS A 439 -18.39 6.10 -2.25
C LYS A 439 -19.76 6.64 -2.65
N GLN A 440 -20.04 7.87 -2.23
CA GLN A 440 -21.20 8.65 -2.65
C GLN A 440 -20.72 10.06 -3.06
N LYS A 441 -21.56 10.84 -3.74
CA LYS A 441 -21.16 12.16 -4.24
C LYS A 441 -20.68 13.05 -3.08
N GLY A 442 -19.38 13.38 -3.07
CA GLY A 442 -18.74 14.19 -2.02
C GLY A 442 -18.44 13.46 -0.71
N LEU A 443 -18.64 12.13 -0.64
CA LEU A 443 -18.41 11.34 0.56
C LEU A 443 -17.62 10.07 0.23
N THR A 444 -16.44 9.94 0.83
CA THR A 444 -15.65 8.70 0.79
C THR A 444 -15.26 8.29 2.20
N ALA A 445 -15.59 7.06 2.58
CA ALA A 445 -15.25 6.51 3.89
C ALA A 445 -14.91 5.01 3.76
N LEU A 446 -13.83 4.58 4.41
CA LEU A 446 -13.56 3.16 4.61
C LEU A 446 -14.50 2.62 5.69
N THR A 447 -14.81 1.34 5.63
CA THR A 447 -15.59 0.65 6.66
C THR A 447 -14.92 -0.66 7.06
N ARG A 448 -15.15 -1.09 8.28
CA ARG A 448 -14.77 -2.41 8.80
C ARG A 448 -15.96 -3.02 9.49
N THR A 449 -16.50 -4.11 8.95
CA THR A 449 -17.58 -4.88 9.56
C THR A 449 -16.97 -6.07 10.28
N VAL A 450 -17.27 -6.23 11.56
CA VAL A 450 -16.71 -7.32 12.37
C VAL A 450 -17.85 -8.09 13.02
N GLN A 451 -17.81 -9.41 12.89
CA GLN A 451 -18.66 -10.34 13.61
C GLN A 451 -17.78 -11.21 14.51
N VAL A 452 -18.07 -11.18 15.80
CA VAL A 452 -17.25 -11.80 16.86
C VAL A 452 -18.12 -12.69 17.72
N GLU A 453 -17.59 -13.87 18.08
CA GLU A 453 -18.14 -14.71 19.14
C GLU A 453 -17.01 -15.10 20.09
N ASN A 454 -16.88 -14.36 21.21
CA ASN A 454 -15.79 -14.54 22.16
C ASN A 454 -16.29 -15.01 23.53
N PRO A 455 -15.64 -15.98 24.20
CA PRO A 455 -16.02 -16.45 25.53
C PRO A 455 -15.65 -15.46 26.66
N SER A 456 -14.83 -14.45 26.36
CA SER A 456 -14.45 -13.35 27.25
C SER A 456 -14.51 -12.02 26.51
N SER A 457 -14.51 -10.89 27.24
CA SER A 457 -14.31 -9.58 26.63
C SER A 457 -12.92 -9.49 25.99
N SER A 458 -12.81 -8.66 24.96
CA SER A 458 -11.57 -8.45 24.20
C SER A 458 -11.47 -7.02 23.70
N LEU A 459 -10.25 -6.56 23.47
CA LEU A 459 -9.95 -5.26 22.89
C LEU A 459 -9.41 -5.43 21.47
N MET A 460 -9.86 -4.57 20.57
CA MET A 460 -9.40 -4.49 19.19
C MET A 460 -8.75 -3.14 18.93
N LEU A 461 -7.55 -3.14 18.34
CA LEU A 461 -6.84 -1.94 17.92
C LEU A 461 -7.40 -1.43 16.60
N LEU A 462 -7.66 -0.12 16.52
CA LEU A 462 -8.14 0.55 15.31
C LEU A 462 -7.10 1.48 14.68
N ALA A 463 -6.39 2.24 15.50
CA ALA A 463 -5.38 3.18 15.04
C ALA A 463 -4.41 3.58 16.16
N GLU A 464 -3.23 4.02 15.76
CA GLU A 464 -2.23 4.69 16.59
C GLU A 464 -1.98 6.10 16.05
N ASN A 465 -1.82 7.05 16.97
CA ASN A 465 -1.61 8.47 16.67
C ASN A 465 -0.13 8.86 16.80
N ASP A 466 0.33 9.75 15.92
CA ASP A 466 1.74 10.17 15.80
C ASP A 466 2.11 11.30 16.78
N ASP A 467 1.94 11.06 18.08
CA ASP A 467 2.24 11.98 19.20
C ASP A 467 1.25 13.13 19.47
N SER A 468 0.21 13.32 18.65
CA SER A 468 -0.90 14.22 19.00
C SER A 468 -1.91 13.53 19.94
N GLN A 469 -2.78 14.28 20.61
CA GLN A 469 -3.91 13.67 21.33
C GLN A 469 -5.02 13.29 20.35
N ILE A 470 -5.55 12.07 20.47
CA ILE A 470 -6.76 11.66 19.74
C ILE A 470 -7.90 12.51 20.27
N LYS A 471 -8.50 13.32 19.39
CA LYS A 471 -9.61 14.22 19.76
C LYS A 471 -10.92 13.44 19.71
N LYS A 472 -11.82 13.72 20.65
CA LYS A 472 -13.18 13.20 20.64
C LYS A 472 -14.17 14.34 20.48
N THR A 473 -15.00 14.26 19.45
CA THR A 473 -16.14 15.16 19.21
C THR A 473 -17.39 14.30 19.08
N ASP A 474 -18.31 14.41 20.03
CA ASP A 474 -19.49 13.56 20.16
C ASP A 474 -19.17 12.06 20.20
N GLN A 475 -19.49 11.32 19.12
CA GLN A 475 -19.24 9.89 18.95
C GLN A 475 -18.07 9.60 18.00
N THR A 476 -17.40 10.66 17.52
CA THR A 476 -16.32 10.60 16.54
C THR A 476 -14.97 10.78 17.24
N PHE A 477 -14.01 9.93 16.88
CA PHE A 477 -12.63 10.00 17.33
C PHE A 477 -11.73 10.38 16.16
N THR A 478 -10.96 11.45 16.30
CA THR A 478 -10.07 11.95 15.24
C THR A 478 -8.62 11.62 15.59
N VAL A 479 -8.00 10.81 14.73
CA VAL A 479 -6.59 10.43 14.77
C VAL A 479 -5.85 11.26 13.71
N SER A 480 -4.65 11.73 14.00
CA SER A 480 -3.82 12.51 13.09
C SER A 480 -2.60 11.72 12.63
N LEU A 481 -2.44 11.55 11.32
CA LEU A 481 -1.32 10.84 10.72
C LEU A 481 -0.70 11.73 9.65
N GLU A 482 0.59 12.04 9.76
CA GLU A 482 1.31 12.90 8.81
C GLU A 482 0.61 14.25 8.55
N GLY A 483 0.12 14.89 9.62
CA GLY A 483 -0.65 16.15 9.53
C GLY A 483 -2.07 16.00 8.97
N ARG A 484 -2.54 14.78 8.67
CA ARG A 484 -3.89 14.52 8.14
C ARG A 484 -4.80 13.92 9.20
N ALA A 485 -6.01 14.46 9.32
CA ALA A 485 -7.03 13.94 10.23
C ALA A 485 -7.84 12.80 9.61
N CYS A 486 -8.00 11.71 10.36
CA CYS A 486 -8.93 10.62 10.08
C CYS A 486 -9.88 10.41 11.25
N ASN A 487 -11.16 10.40 10.93
CA ASN A 487 -12.25 10.24 11.87
C ASN A 487 -12.72 8.80 11.93
N PHE A 488 -13.01 8.32 13.13
CA PHE A 488 -13.53 6.99 13.42
C PHE A 488 -14.85 7.10 14.17
N SER A 489 -15.86 6.36 13.73
CA SER A 489 -17.14 6.24 14.45
C SER A 489 -17.68 4.82 14.33
N LEU A 490 -18.28 4.32 15.42
CA LEU A 490 -19.18 3.17 15.34
C LEU A 490 -20.47 3.61 14.65
N VAL A 491 -20.89 2.92 13.59
CA VAL A 491 -22.08 3.28 12.81
C VAL A 491 -23.28 2.37 13.11
N ASP A 492 -23.00 1.08 13.38
CA ASP A 492 -23.95 0.08 13.86
C ASP A 492 -23.21 -0.94 14.72
N PHE A 493 -23.73 -1.28 15.90
CA PHE A 493 -23.01 -2.13 16.87
C PHE A 493 -23.91 -2.74 17.94
N SER A 494 -23.47 -3.89 18.45
CA SER A 494 -24.12 -4.59 19.55
C SER A 494 -23.94 -3.87 20.89
N LYS A 495 -24.90 -4.05 21.81
CA LYS A 495 -24.85 -3.46 23.16
C LYS A 495 -23.54 -3.82 23.87
N GLY A 496 -22.85 -2.82 24.42
CA GLY A 496 -21.61 -2.98 25.17
C GLY A 496 -20.34 -2.76 24.35
N VAL A 497 -20.43 -2.76 23.01
CA VAL A 497 -19.32 -2.35 22.14
C VAL A 497 -19.09 -0.85 22.29
N LYS A 498 -17.84 -0.42 22.50
CA LYS A 498 -17.49 1.01 22.64
C LYS A 498 -16.07 1.31 22.18
N LEU A 499 -15.87 2.51 21.65
CA LEU A 499 -14.54 3.05 21.37
C LEU A 499 -14.02 3.84 22.57
N PHE A 500 -12.72 3.77 22.81
CA PHE A 500 -12.04 4.59 23.80
C PHE A 500 -10.59 4.85 23.43
N VAL A 501 -10.03 5.91 23.99
CA VAL A 501 -8.62 6.28 23.83
C VAL A 501 -7.82 5.75 25.01
N TRP A 502 -6.69 5.12 24.74
CA TRP A 502 -5.69 4.79 25.75
C TRP A 502 -4.32 5.24 25.27
N GLU A 503 -3.81 6.29 25.92
CA GLU A 503 -2.60 7.00 25.49
C GLU A 503 -2.74 7.50 24.04
N ASN A 504 -1.94 6.97 23.11
CA ASN A 504 -1.97 7.30 21.69
C ASN A 504 -2.74 6.26 20.84
N LEU A 505 -3.47 5.33 21.47
CA LEU A 505 -4.19 4.25 20.78
C LEU A 505 -5.70 4.50 20.78
N LEU A 506 -6.33 4.30 19.63
CA LEU A 506 -7.78 4.15 19.51
C LEU A 506 -8.14 2.66 19.58
N LEU A 507 -8.89 2.30 20.62
CA LEU A 507 -9.28 0.92 20.91
C LEU A 507 -10.81 0.76 20.85
N CYS A 508 -11.23 -0.45 20.50
CA CYS A 508 -12.62 -0.91 20.56
C CYS A 508 -12.74 -2.03 21.59
N GLU A 509 -13.55 -1.83 22.62
CA GLU A 509 -13.91 -2.88 23.58
C GLU A 509 -15.09 -3.69 23.03
N VAL A 510 -14.92 -5.00 22.95
CA VAL A 510 -15.93 -5.96 22.50
C VAL A 510 -16.33 -6.84 23.68
N PRO A 511 -17.61 -6.90 24.06
CA PRO A 511 -18.06 -7.68 25.21
C PRO A 511 -18.01 -9.18 24.92
N LYS A 512 -18.04 -9.98 25.99
CA LYS A 512 -18.23 -11.43 25.91
C LYS A 512 -19.53 -11.77 25.15
N GLY A 513 -19.49 -12.84 24.38
CA GLY A 513 -20.60 -13.41 23.63
C GLY A 513 -20.57 -13.01 22.16
N LYS A 514 -21.73 -13.08 21.52
CA LYS A 514 -21.92 -12.70 20.12
C LYS A 514 -22.03 -11.19 20.02
N SER A 515 -21.13 -10.58 19.26
CA SER A 515 -21.13 -9.16 18.95
C SER A 515 -20.99 -8.96 17.45
N ARG A 516 -21.68 -7.95 16.95
CA ARG A 516 -21.47 -7.41 15.60
C ARG A 516 -21.28 -5.92 15.69
N LEU A 517 -20.35 -5.39 14.91
CA LEU A 517 -20.07 -3.97 14.83
C LEU A 517 -19.64 -3.57 13.42
N LYS A 518 -19.85 -2.30 13.08
CA LYS A 518 -19.33 -1.65 11.89
C LYS A 518 -18.69 -0.32 12.32
N VAL A 519 -17.44 -0.13 11.92
CA VAL A 519 -16.66 1.10 12.12
C VAL A 519 -16.54 1.79 10.77
N ALA A 520 -16.77 3.10 10.72
CA ALA A 520 -16.47 3.92 9.56
C ALA A 520 -15.27 4.82 9.83
N MET A 521 -14.48 5.06 8.78
CA MET A 521 -13.19 5.75 8.79
C MET A 521 -13.14 6.75 7.63
N TRP A 522 -13.04 8.05 7.89
CA TRP A 522 -13.07 9.08 6.83
C TRP A 522 -12.14 10.25 7.12
N ALA A 523 -11.61 10.86 6.06
CA ALA A 523 -10.87 12.13 6.16
C ALA A 523 -11.83 13.33 6.25
N GLY A 524 -11.34 14.46 6.78
CA GLY A 524 -12.06 15.73 6.78
C GLY A 524 -12.81 16.03 8.07
N ASP A 525 -13.92 16.76 7.98
CA ASP A 525 -14.64 17.26 9.15
C ASP A 525 -15.40 16.13 9.91
N PRO A 526 -15.22 16.00 11.25
CA PRO A 526 -16.05 15.12 12.08
C PRO A 526 -17.56 15.33 11.93
N ALA A 527 -18.01 16.53 11.53
CA ALA A 527 -19.42 16.88 11.32
C ALA A 527 -20.11 16.06 10.22
N TYR A 528 -19.35 15.41 9.32
CA TYR A 528 -19.91 14.47 8.33
C TYR A 528 -20.41 13.15 8.93
N GLN A 529 -20.24 12.92 10.23
CA GLN A 529 -20.63 11.67 10.89
C GLN A 529 -22.07 11.21 10.61
N PRO A 530 -23.11 12.07 10.62
CA PRO A 530 -24.48 11.61 10.33
C PRO A 530 -24.63 11.07 8.90
N ALA A 531 -23.97 11.72 7.93
CA ALA A 531 -23.98 11.29 6.53
C ALA A 531 -23.21 9.98 6.35
N VAL A 532 -22.02 9.86 6.95
CA VAL A 532 -21.23 8.62 6.98
C VAL A 532 -22.04 7.47 7.58
N ARG A 533 -22.69 7.70 8.73
CA ARG A 533 -23.50 6.68 9.42
C ARG A 533 -24.67 6.24 8.57
N SER A 534 -25.38 7.18 7.94
CA SER A 534 -26.49 6.87 7.03
C SER A 534 -26.02 6.05 5.83
N ALA A 535 -24.90 6.43 5.22
CA ALA A 535 -24.36 5.76 4.04
C ALA A 535 -23.75 4.38 4.35
N ALA A 536 -23.18 4.19 5.55
CA ALA A 536 -22.59 2.92 5.96
C ALA A 536 -23.62 1.82 6.16
N GLY A 537 -24.85 2.17 6.53
CA GLY A 537 -25.91 1.22 6.82
C GLY A 537 -25.59 0.31 8.01
N LYS A 538 -26.28 -0.84 8.05
CA LYS A 538 -26.15 -1.82 9.14
C LYS A 538 -24.89 -2.68 9.01
N ALA A 539 -24.48 -3.25 10.14
CA ALA A 539 -23.49 -4.31 10.19
C ALA A 539 -24.12 -5.63 9.70
N GLU A 540 -23.68 -6.09 8.54
CA GLU A 540 -24.19 -7.30 7.89
C GLU A 540 -23.72 -8.59 8.58
N GLY A 541 -24.49 -9.67 8.41
CA GLY A 541 -24.12 -10.97 8.95
C GLY A 541 -23.10 -11.65 8.07
N LEU A 542 -21.82 -11.53 8.43
CA LEU A 542 -20.70 -12.03 7.61
C LEU A 542 -20.71 -13.55 7.41
N SER A 543 -21.32 -14.33 8.31
CA SER A 543 -21.50 -15.78 8.12
C SER A 543 -22.37 -16.14 6.91
N LYS A 544 -23.10 -15.19 6.31
CA LYS A 544 -23.86 -15.42 5.08
C LYS A 544 -22.99 -15.35 3.82
N LEU A 545 -21.73 -14.95 3.97
CA LEU A 545 -20.77 -14.72 2.89
C LEU A 545 -19.64 -15.77 2.92
N THR A 546 -19.87 -16.92 3.56
CA THR A 546 -18.87 -17.97 3.76
C THR A 546 -19.14 -19.25 2.98
N ASP A 547 -20.26 -19.31 2.25
CA ASP A 547 -20.71 -20.49 1.49
C ASP A 547 -20.38 -20.39 0.00
N GLY A 548 -19.52 -19.43 -0.37
CA GLY A 548 -19.11 -19.14 -1.74
C GLY A 548 -19.88 -18.01 -2.42
N GLY A 549 -19.25 -17.43 -3.43
CA GLY A 549 -19.75 -16.27 -4.19
C GLY A 549 -20.25 -16.62 -5.59
N SER A 550 -20.41 -15.61 -6.44
CA SER A 550 -20.55 -15.81 -7.89
C SER A 550 -19.18 -16.06 -8.55
N PRO A 551 -19.11 -16.84 -9.64
CA PRO A 551 -17.88 -17.04 -10.40
C PRO A 551 -17.23 -15.72 -10.84
N GLN A 552 -15.90 -15.62 -10.72
CA GLN A 552 -15.12 -14.40 -10.94
C GLN A 552 -14.31 -14.43 -12.25
N TRP A 553 -13.95 -15.62 -12.75
CA TRP A 553 -12.93 -15.74 -13.82
C TRP A 553 -13.50 -16.14 -15.18
N GLY A 554 -14.81 -16.32 -15.29
CA GLY A 554 -15.47 -16.65 -16.55
C GLY A 554 -15.18 -18.07 -17.04
N GLU A 555 -15.26 -18.26 -18.36
CA GLU A 555 -15.17 -19.58 -18.99
C GLU A 555 -13.72 -20.09 -19.13
N PRO A 556 -13.51 -21.42 -19.13
CA PRO A 556 -12.21 -22.03 -19.39
C PRO A 556 -11.59 -21.61 -20.73
N ILE A 557 -10.27 -21.48 -20.75
CA ILE A 557 -9.48 -21.08 -21.92
C ILE A 557 -8.94 -22.32 -22.61
N ALA A 558 -9.38 -22.57 -23.85
CA ALA A 558 -8.83 -23.63 -24.68
C ALA A 558 -7.43 -23.29 -25.17
N VAL A 559 -6.54 -24.28 -25.17
CA VAL A 559 -5.15 -24.15 -25.64
C VAL A 559 -4.83 -25.25 -26.65
N LYS A 560 -3.90 -24.95 -27.57
CA LYS A 560 -3.35 -25.97 -28.45
C LYS A 560 -2.20 -26.68 -27.74
N SER A 561 -2.28 -27.99 -27.67
CA SER A 561 -1.23 -28.89 -27.18
C SER A 561 -0.70 -29.77 -28.32
N GLU A 562 0.43 -30.44 -28.11
CA GLU A 562 1.14 -31.19 -29.13
C GLU A 562 1.51 -32.57 -28.59
N ILE A 563 1.08 -33.63 -29.29
CA ILE A 563 1.61 -34.98 -29.09
C ILE A 563 2.92 -35.10 -29.84
N SER A 564 3.89 -35.81 -29.27
CA SER A 564 5.15 -36.12 -29.92
C SER A 564 4.93 -36.83 -31.25
N ASP A 565 5.54 -36.31 -32.32
CA ASP A 565 5.55 -36.94 -33.64
C ASP A 565 6.53 -38.12 -33.72
N ASN A 566 7.44 -38.26 -32.75
CA ASN A 566 8.42 -39.33 -32.68
C ASN A 566 8.30 -40.17 -31.41
N GLN A 567 7.59 -41.29 -31.54
CA GLN A 567 7.33 -42.27 -30.49
C GLN A 567 8.52 -43.21 -30.20
N THR A 568 9.66 -43.03 -30.87
CA THR A 568 10.84 -43.91 -30.76
C THR A 568 12.01 -43.28 -30.01
N ASN A 569 11.87 -42.03 -29.57
CA ASN A 569 12.87 -41.37 -28.74
C ASN A 569 13.01 -42.06 -27.37
N ALA A 570 14.19 -41.95 -26.76
CA ALA A 570 14.44 -42.47 -25.41
C ALA A 570 13.51 -41.82 -24.36
N TYR A 571 13.09 -40.57 -24.59
CA TYR A 571 12.01 -39.89 -23.90
C TYR A 571 11.02 -39.35 -24.93
N VAL A 572 9.80 -39.86 -24.92
CA VAL A 572 8.68 -39.30 -25.68
C VAL A 572 8.12 -38.14 -24.86
N VAL A 573 8.05 -36.96 -25.47
CA VAL A 573 7.62 -35.72 -24.79
C VAL A 573 6.41 -35.16 -25.50
N ASP A 574 5.28 -35.19 -24.82
CA ASP A 574 4.08 -34.44 -25.20
C ASP A 574 4.09 -33.07 -24.52
N LYS A 575 3.48 -32.08 -25.16
CA LYS A 575 3.50 -30.69 -24.73
C LYS A 575 2.10 -30.17 -24.50
N ILE A 576 1.78 -29.93 -23.23
CA ILE A 576 0.56 -29.25 -22.82
C ILE A 576 0.70 -27.76 -23.14
N GLY A 577 -0.25 -27.22 -23.89
CA GLY A 577 -0.33 -25.79 -24.19
C GLY A 577 -0.50 -24.96 -22.91
N VAL A 578 0.12 -23.77 -22.89
CA VAL A 578 -0.03 -22.79 -21.80
C VAL A 578 -0.72 -21.55 -22.36
N PRO A 579 -1.74 -20.98 -21.68
CA PRO A 579 -2.51 -19.85 -22.18
C PRO A 579 -1.74 -18.53 -22.01
N PHE A 580 -0.59 -18.37 -22.67
CA PHE A 580 0.12 -17.09 -22.70
C PHE A 580 -0.77 -15.99 -23.31
N ASN A 581 -0.58 -14.75 -22.83
CA ASN A 581 -1.39 -13.59 -23.23
C ASN A 581 -2.91 -13.71 -22.93
N ASN A 582 -3.30 -14.53 -21.95
CA ASN A 582 -4.68 -14.60 -21.50
C ASN A 582 -5.15 -13.28 -20.83
N PRO A 583 -6.47 -13.05 -20.69
CA PRO A 583 -7.01 -11.82 -20.13
C PRO A 583 -6.61 -11.52 -18.68
N HIS A 584 -6.16 -12.54 -17.94
CA HIS A 584 -6.01 -12.46 -16.50
C HIS A 584 -4.55 -12.48 -16.01
N GLU A 585 -3.63 -13.24 -16.61
CA GLU A 585 -2.19 -13.23 -16.34
C GLU A 585 -1.42 -13.56 -17.62
N PRO A 586 -0.99 -12.55 -18.40
CA PRO A 586 -0.41 -12.80 -19.70
C PRO A 586 0.94 -13.54 -19.68
N LYS A 587 1.69 -13.48 -18.56
CA LYS A 587 3.05 -14.03 -18.47
C LYS A 587 3.10 -15.52 -18.13
N MET A 588 2.11 -16.04 -17.39
CA MET A 588 2.02 -17.46 -16.97
C MET A 588 3.35 -18.05 -16.45
N ARG A 589 4.03 -17.36 -15.51
CA ARG A 589 5.28 -17.87 -14.92
C ARG A 589 4.98 -19.03 -13.98
N ILE A 590 4.95 -20.24 -14.53
CA ILE A 590 4.62 -21.46 -13.78
C ILE A 590 5.64 -21.69 -12.66
N GLY A 591 5.15 -21.89 -11.45
CA GLY A 591 5.94 -22.18 -10.25
C GLY A 591 5.97 -23.67 -9.91
N ALA A 592 4.80 -24.32 -9.88
CA ALA A 592 4.66 -25.73 -9.56
C ALA A 592 3.32 -26.29 -10.10
N PHE A 593 3.20 -27.62 -10.12
CA PHE A 593 1.98 -28.32 -10.50
C PHE A 593 1.86 -29.68 -9.79
N ASP A 594 0.67 -30.25 -9.77
CA ASP A 594 0.39 -31.62 -9.34
C ASP A 594 -0.88 -32.13 -10.02
N PHE A 595 -1.02 -33.45 -10.14
CA PHE A 595 -2.17 -34.09 -10.78
C PHE A 595 -3.23 -34.51 -9.75
N PHE A 596 -4.49 -34.40 -10.16
CA PHE A 596 -5.60 -35.03 -9.44
C PHE A 596 -5.58 -36.54 -9.67
N LYS A 597 -6.34 -37.29 -8.86
CA LYS A 597 -6.36 -38.75 -8.92
C LYS A 597 -6.89 -39.30 -10.26
N ASP A 598 -7.67 -38.52 -11.00
CA ASP A 598 -8.18 -38.90 -12.32
C ASP A 598 -7.06 -39.06 -13.36
N GLY A 599 -5.89 -38.43 -13.16
CA GLY A 599 -4.76 -38.45 -14.09
C GLY A 599 -4.95 -37.56 -15.33
N GLU A 600 -6.11 -36.97 -15.53
CA GLU A 600 -6.47 -36.13 -16.69
C GLU A 600 -6.66 -34.65 -16.31
N THR A 601 -6.64 -34.36 -15.01
CA THR A 601 -6.74 -33.01 -14.46
C THR A 601 -5.49 -32.69 -13.62
N ALA A 602 -5.02 -31.45 -13.70
CA ALA A 602 -3.91 -30.94 -12.89
C ALA A 602 -4.23 -29.57 -12.30
N ALA A 603 -3.60 -29.24 -11.17
CA ALA A 603 -3.55 -27.89 -10.64
C ALA A 603 -2.16 -27.30 -10.87
N VAL A 604 -2.09 -26.03 -11.26
CA VAL A 604 -0.84 -25.33 -11.58
C VAL A 604 -0.82 -23.97 -10.89
N CYS A 605 0.24 -23.66 -10.13
CA CYS A 605 0.43 -22.32 -9.58
C CYS A 605 1.43 -21.50 -10.39
N THR A 606 1.26 -20.18 -10.36
CA THR A 606 2.19 -19.22 -10.96
C THR A 606 2.92 -18.44 -9.87
N TRP A 607 4.18 -18.07 -10.13
CA TRP A 607 4.95 -17.19 -9.25
C TRP A 607 4.24 -15.84 -9.04
N ASP A 608 3.45 -15.38 -10.00
CA ASP A 608 2.64 -14.17 -9.90
C ASP A 608 1.45 -14.26 -8.91
N GLY A 609 1.18 -15.45 -8.38
CA GLY A 609 0.19 -15.63 -7.32
C GLY A 609 -1.16 -16.17 -7.79
N ASP A 610 -1.22 -16.95 -8.87
CA ASP A 610 -2.44 -17.64 -9.30
C ASP A 610 -2.37 -19.16 -9.07
N VAL A 611 -3.54 -19.78 -9.04
CA VAL A 611 -3.75 -21.22 -9.20
C VAL A 611 -4.73 -21.44 -10.35
N TRP A 612 -4.42 -22.38 -11.22
CA TRP A 612 -5.20 -22.77 -12.39
C TRP A 612 -5.55 -24.25 -12.32
N ILE A 613 -6.75 -24.62 -12.76
CA ILE A 613 -7.10 -26.00 -13.09
C ILE A 613 -6.87 -26.19 -14.59
N VAL A 614 -6.18 -27.26 -14.92
CA VAL A 614 -5.96 -27.74 -16.29
C VAL A 614 -6.71 -29.04 -16.44
N SER A 615 -7.58 -29.13 -17.43
CA SER A 615 -8.44 -30.29 -17.67
C SER A 615 -8.26 -30.85 -19.08
N ASN A 616 -8.72 -32.08 -19.27
CA ASN A 616 -8.66 -32.84 -20.53
C ASN A 616 -7.21 -33.10 -20.97
N ILE A 617 -6.34 -33.46 -20.03
CA ILE A 617 -4.98 -33.94 -20.30
C ILE A 617 -5.06 -35.44 -20.63
N ASP A 618 -5.76 -35.75 -21.72
CA ASP A 618 -5.93 -37.13 -22.22
C ASP A 618 -4.84 -37.51 -23.23
N GLU A 619 -4.88 -38.74 -23.74
CA GLU A 619 -3.92 -39.25 -24.73
C GLU A 619 -3.93 -38.44 -26.06
N LYS A 620 -4.95 -37.62 -26.32
CA LYS A 620 -5.11 -36.86 -27.57
C LYS A 620 -4.65 -35.41 -27.44
N LEU A 621 -4.74 -34.84 -26.24
CA LEU A 621 -4.43 -33.44 -25.94
C LEU A 621 -5.15 -32.42 -26.85
N ASP A 622 -6.27 -32.78 -27.48
CA ASP A 622 -6.96 -31.95 -28.49
C ASP A 622 -7.93 -30.92 -27.86
N LYS A 623 -8.25 -31.09 -26.58
CA LYS A 623 -9.27 -30.31 -25.85
C LYS A 623 -8.79 -29.75 -24.52
N VAL A 624 -7.47 -29.60 -24.33
CA VAL A 624 -6.92 -29.06 -23.09
C VAL A 624 -7.48 -27.65 -22.81
N THR A 625 -7.97 -27.45 -21.59
CA THR A 625 -8.50 -26.16 -21.12
C THR A 625 -7.92 -25.74 -19.79
N TRP A 626 -7.76 -24.44 -19.60
CA TRP A 626 -7.29 -23.81 -18.36
C TRP A 626 -8.36 -22.91 -17.76
N LYS A 627 -8.74 -23.13 -16.49
CA LYS A 627 -9.61 -22.22 -15.74
C LYS A 627 -8.86 -21.69 -14.52
N ARG A 628 -8.92 -20.38 -14.27
CA ARG A 628 -8.34 -19.82 -13.05
C ARG A 628 -9.19 -20.25 -11.86
N PHE A 629 -8.53 -20.80 -10.84
CA PHE A 629 -9.14 -21.30 -9.62
C PHE A 629 -9.01 -20.30 -8.46
N ALA A 630 -7.82 -19.72 -8.30
CA ALA A 630 -7.54 -18.74 -7.25
C ALA A 630 -6.48 -17.73 -7.70
N THR A 631 -6.39 -16.61 -7.01
CA THR A 631 -5.40 -15.57 -7.29
C THR A 631 -5.08 -14.73 -6.04
N GLY A 632 -4.02 -13.92 -6.10
CA GLY A 632 -3.61 -13.04 -5.00
C GLY A 632 -2.74 -13.71 -3.93
N LEU A 633 -2.08 -14.82 -4.28
CA LEU A 633 -1.13 -15.50 -3.40
C LEU A 633 0.23 -14.77 -3.35
N HIS A 634 0.99 -14.98 -2.26
CA HIS A 634 2.33 -14.42 -2.11
C HIS A 634 3.37 -15.36 -2.71
N GLU A 635 3.65 -15.19 -4.01
CA GLU A 635 4.75 -15.85 -4.72
C GLU A 635 4.81 -17.38 -4.54
N PRO A 636 3.74 -18.14 -4.89
CA PRO A 636 3.72 -19.57 -4.68
C PRO A 636 4.64 -20.32 -5.65
N LEU A 637 5.58 -21.10 -5.10
CA LEU A 637 6.58 -21.87 -5.84
C LEU A 637 6.59 -23.35 -5.42
N GLY A 638 5.50 -23.82 -4.81
CA GLY A 638 5.26 -25.23 -4.53
C GLY A 638 3.76 -25.51 -4.49
N LEU A 639 3.37 -26.68 -5.01
CA LEU A 639 1.97 -27.13 -5.08
C LEU A 639 1.90 -28.63 -4.82
N LYS A 640 0.92 -29.05 -4.03
CA LYS A 640 0.60 -30.46 -3.79
C LYS A 640 -0.89 -30.69 -3.69
N ILE A 641 -1.40 -31.74 -4.33
CA ILE A 641 -2.77 -32.22 -4.15
C ILE A 641 -2.76 -33.36 -3.13
N VAL A 642 -3.55 -33.21 -2.07
CA VAL A 642 -3.69 -34.20 -0.99
C VAL A 642 -5.17 -34.42 -0.75
N ASN A 643 -5.65 -35.65 -0.93
CA ASN A 643 -7.07 -36.00 -0.84
C ASN A 643 -7.96 -35.09 -1.71
N GLU A 644 -7.58 -34.92 -2.99
CA GLU A 644 -8.23 -34.03 -3.97
C GLU A 644 -8.30 -32.55 -3.55
N LYS A 645 -7.58 -32.14 -2.49
CA LYS A 645 -7.46 -30.73 -2.09
C LYS A 645 -6.12 -30.16 -2.51
N ILE A 646 -6.18 -29.03 -3.21
CA ILE A 646 -4.99 -28.26 -3.59
C ILE A 646 -4.39 -27.60 -2.35
N HIS A 647 -3.08 -27.73 -2.24
CA HIS A 647 -2.24 -26.99 -1.30
C HIS A 647 -1.16 -26.26 -2.09
N THR A 648 -0.89 -25.01 -1.75
CA THR A 648 0.28 -24.29 -2.26
C THR A 648 1.14 -23.79 -1.10
N VAL A 649 2.44 -23.68 -1.31
CA VAL A 649 3.31 -22.91 -0.43
C VAL A 649 3.75 -21.65 -1.14
N GLY A 650 3.52 -20.51 -0.50
CA GLY A 650 4.12 -19.24 -0.83
C GLY A 650 4.81 -18.67 0.41
N ASP A 651 5.44 -17.51 0.28
CA ASP A 651 6.30 -16.96 1.34
C ASP A 651 5.55 -16.65 2.64
N ASN A 652 4.23 -16.51 2.57
CA ASN A 652 3.37 -16.15 3.69
C ASN A 652 2.52 -17.28 4.28
N GLN A 653 2.41 -18.46 3.68
CA GLN A 653 1.67 -19.61 4.26
C GLN A 653 1.66 -20.82 3.31
N ILE A 654 1.36 -21.99 3.88
CA ILE A 654 0.72 -23.07 3.13
C ILE A 654 -0.77 -22.71 3.05
N THR A 655 -1.29 -22.57 1.84
CA THR A 655 -2.71 -22.31 1.58
C THR A 655 -3.40 -23.61 1.20
N ARG A 656 -4.50 -23.95 1.88
CA ARG A 656 -5.40 -25.03 1.45
C ARG A 656 -6.68 -24.42 0.88
N PHE A 657 -7.08 -24.85 -0.30
CA PHE A 657 -8.20 -24.23 -1.01
C PHE A 657 -9.50 -25.04 -0.84
N HIS A 658 -10.62 -24.32 -0.80
CA HIS A 658 -11.95 -24.91 -0.76
C HIS A 658 -12.86 -24.18 -1.74
N ASP A 659 -13.51 -24.95 -2.59
CA ASP A 659 -14.66 -24.56 -3.40
C ASP A 659 -15.90 -25.11 -2.67
N PHE A 660 -16.75 -24.21 -2.16
CA PHE A 660 -17.93 -24.59 -1.37
C PHE A 660 -19.21 -24.62 -2.20
N ASN A 661 -19.24 -23.94 -3.35
CA ASN A 661 -20.41 -23.84 -4.22
C ASN A 661 -20.33 -24.74 -5.47
N GLY A 662 -19.18 -25.37 -5.72
CA GLY A 662 -18.92 -26.28 -6.84
C GLY A 662 -18.75 -25.59 -8.19
N ASP A 663 -18.37 -24.32 -8.22
CA ASP A 663 -18.22 -23.54 -9.45
C ASP A 663 -16.83 -23.64 -10.11
N ASN A 664 -15.92 -24.42 -9.52
CA ASN A 664 -14.51 -24.54 -9.88
C ASN A 664 -13.70 -23.26 -9.65
N GLU A 665 -14.02 -22.50 -8.61
CA GLU A 665 -13.23 -21.41 -8.06
C GLU A 665 -13.10 -21.54 -6.53
N ALA A 666 -12.00 -21.03 -5.97
CA ALA A 666 -11.79 -21.10 -4.53
C ALA A 666 -12.59 -20.02 -3.78
N ASP A 667 -13.46 -20.45 -2.88
CA ASP A 667 -14.25 -19.61 -1.99
C ASP A 667 -13.54 -19.32 -0.67
N PHE A 668 -12.72 -20.25 -0.19
CA PHE A 668 -11.93 -20.10 1.04
C PHE A 668 -10.49 -20.50 0.83
N LEU A 669 -9.60 -19.54 1.07
CA LEU A 669 -8.16 -19.72 1.07
C LEU A 669 -7.72 -19.88 2.53
N GLU A 670 -7.72 -21.13 2.98
CA GLU A 670 -7.38 -21.49 4.35
C GLU A 670 -5.89 -21.30 4.60
N ASN A 671 -5.57 -20.69 5.75
CA ASN A 671 -4.23 -20.76 6.31
C ASN A 671 -4.02 -22.15 6.92
N PHE A 672 -3.44 -23.07 6.16
CA PHE A 672 -3.14 -24.42 6.65
C PHE A 672 -1.96 -24.39 7.64
N ASN A 673 -0.92 -23.61 7.33
CA ASN A 673 0.16 -23.28 8.27
C ASN A 673 0.88 -21.98 7.87
N ASN A 674 1.28 -21.16 8.84
CA ASN A 674 2.16 -20.00 8.65
C ASN A 674 3.17 -19.80 9.80
N ASP A 675 3.57 -20.88 10.47
CA ASP A 675 4.32 -20.81 11.74
C ASP A 675 5.80 -20.43 11.57
N TRP A 676 6.31 -20.33 10.34
CA TRP A 676 7.68 -19.87 10.11
C TRP A 676 7.83 -18.37 10.33
N GLU A 677 9.07 -17.88 10.35
CA GLU A 677 9.32 -16.44 10.46
C GLU A 677 9.67 -15.93 9.07
N ASN A 678 9.02 -14.85 8.65
CA ASN A 678 9.31 -14.19 7.39
C ASN A 678 10.04 -12.85 7.64
N THR A 679 10.75 -12.36 6.63
CA THR A 679 11.49 -11.09 6.67
C THR A 679 11.25 -10.28 5.41
N GLU A 680 11.93 -9.16 5.29
CA GLU A 680 11.94 -8.29 4.11
C GLU A 680 12.80 -8.79 2.94
N GLY A 681 13.59 -9.84 3.15
CA GLY A 681 14.62 -10.21 2.19
C GLY A 681 14.06 -10.92 0.96
N PHE A 682 14.28 -10.32 -0.21
CA PHE A 682 13.71 -10.73 -1.50
C PHE A 682 14.07 -12.18 -1.94
N HIS A 683 15.15 -12.78 -1.44
CA HIS A 683 15.58 -14.13 -1.82
C HIS A 683 15.11 -15.24 -0.86
N ALA A 684 14.28 -14.93 0.13
CA ALA A 684 13.81 -15.88 1.13
C ALA A 684 12.58 -16.71 0.68
N PHE A 685 12.53 -17.10 -0.59
CA PHE A 685 11.41 -17.83 -1.18
C PHE A 685 11.18 -19.19 -0.50
N CYS A 686 9.92 -19.60 -0.45
CA CYS A 686 9.54 -20.98 -0.15
C CYS A 686 9.42 -21.79 -1.45
N PHE A 687 10.19 -22.85 -1.59
CA PHE A 687 10.25 -23.69 -2.78
C PHE A 687 9.72 -25.08 -2.53
N ASP A 688 9.01 -25.58 -3.55
CA ASP A 688 8.50 -26.93 -3.65
C ASP A 688 7.51 -27.30 -2.53
N LEU A 689 6.69 -28.33 -2.74
CA LEU A 689 5.78 -28.83 -1.72
C LEU A 689 5.54 -30.32 -1.91
N HIS A 690 6.06 -31.13 -0.99
CA HIS A 690 5.92 -32.59 -1.03
C HIS A 690 5.27 -33.14 0.22
N THR A 691 4.78 -34.37 0.13
CA THR A 691 4.27 -35.12 1.29
C THR A 691 4.97 -36.46 1.44
N ASP A 692 5.19 -36.88 2.68
CA ASP A 692 5.61 -38.25 2.98
C ASP A 692 4.40 -39.21 3.10
N PRO A 693 4.61 -40.54 3.21
CA PRO A 693 3.51 -41.49 3.40
C PRO A 693 2.72 -41.33 4.71
N GLU A 694 3.24 -40.61 5.70
CA GLU A 694 2.52 -40.26 6.94
C GLU A 694 1.63 -39.02 6.74
N GLY A 695 1.72 -38.35 5.59
CA GLY A 695 0.96 -37.16 5.23
C GLY A 695 1.60 -35.86 5.70
N ASN A 696 2.85 -35.87 6.20
CA ASN A 696 3.55 -34.64 6.58
C ASN A 696 3.98 -33.87 5.33
N PHE A 697 3.90 -32.55 5.37
CA PHE A 697 4.31 -31.66 4.29
C PHE A 697 5.76 -31.20 4.45
N TYR A 698 6.45 -31.03 3.32
CA TYR A 698 7.84 -30.61 3.24
C TYR A 698 8.04 -29.51 2.20
N PHE A 699 8.77 -28.46 2.56
CA PHE A 699 9.18 -27.40 1.63
C PHE A 699 10.55 -26.83 2.05
N ALA A 700 11.29 -26.27 1.11
CA ALA A 700 12.55 -25.57 1.38
C ALA A 700 12.31 -24.07 1.54
N ILE A 701 13.04 -23.42 2.43
CA ILE A 701 13.00 -21.96 2.58
C ILE A 701 14.39 -21.34 2.38
N GLY A 702 14.45 -20.36 1.48
CA GLY A 702 15.67 -19.65 1.15
C GLY A 702 16.20 -18.76 2.27
N CYS A 703 17.38 -18.21 2.05
CA CYS A 703 17.93 -17.15 2.90
C CYS A 703 17.75 -15.78 2.27
N PRO A 704 17.57 -14.72 3.07
CA PRO A 704 17.45 -13.36 2.58
C PRO A 704 18.84 -12.83 2.19
N VAL A 705 19.22 -13.00 0.93
CA VAL A 705 20.54 -12.63 0.40
C VAL A 705 20.60 -11.14 0.05
N ARG A 706 21.66 -10.46 0.50
CA ARG A 706 21.94 -9.06 0.13
C ARG A 706 22.27 -8.94 -1.35
N ALA A 707 21.93 -7.80 -1.94
CA ALA A 707 22.28 -7.46 -3.32
C ALA A 707 23.76 -7.76 -3.64
N GLY A 708 23.99 -8.50 -4.74
CA GLY A 708 25.31 -8.93 -5.19
C GLY A 708 25.90 -10.12 -4.42
N GLY A 709 25.10 -10.87 -3.65
CA GLY A 709 25.55 -12.08 -2.96
C GLY A 709 26.45 -11.83 -1.75
N ARG A 710 26.47 -10.60 -1.21
CA ARG A 710 27.41 -10.17 -0.15
C ARG A 710 26.97 -10.62 1.27
N GLY A 711 26.50 -11.85 1.39
CA GLY A 711 25.96 -12.43 2.63
C GLY A 711 24.48 -12.16 2.85
N PHE A 712 24.03 -12.31 4.10
CA PHE A 712 22.60 -12.30 4.44
C PHE A 712 22.14 -10.99 5.09
N GLU A 713 20.88 -10.65 4.84
CA GLU A 713 20.13 -9.64 5.57
C GLU A 713 19.65 -10.21 6.92
N ARG A 714 18.63 -9.59 7.50
CA ARG A 714 17.98 -10.06 8.72
C ARG A 714 17.43 -11.48 8.50
N MET A 715 17.74 -12.44 9.38
CA MET A 715 17.28 -13.82 9.25
C MET A 715 16.26 -14.21 10.33
N GLY A 716 15.23 -14.96 9.93
CA GLY A 716 14.33 -15.69 10.83
C GLY A 716 14.93 -17.03 11.27
N LYS A 717 14.26 -17.69 12.22
CA LYS A 717 14.68 -19.00 12.78
C LYS A 717 14.77 -20.10 11.72
N HIS A 718 13.95 -20.01 10.67
CA HIS A 718 13.70 -21.11 9.73
C HIS A 718 14.44 -20.96 8.40
N HIS A 719 15.05 -19.80 8.11
CA HIS A 719 15.70 -19.56 6.82
C HIS A 719 16.87 -20.50 6.57
N GLY A 720 16.99 -20.97 5.32
CA GLY A 720 18.06 -21.86 4.88
C GLY A 720 17.87 -23.32 5.29
N SER A 721 16.63 -23.73 5.52
CA SER A 721 16.28 -25.07 6.02
C SER A 721 15.24 -25.75 5.13
N VAL A 722 15.08 -27.06 5.31
CA VAL A 722 13.89 -27.80 4.89
C VAL A 722 12.94 -27.88 6.07
N ILE A 723 11.69 -27.50 5.85
CA ILE A 723 10.65 -27.44 6.87
C ILE A 723 9.74 -28.65 6.75
N LYS A 724 9.37 -29.24 7.90
CA LYS A 724 8.34 -30.28 8.03
C LYS A 724 7.13 -29.72 8.75
N VAL A 725 5.95 -29.89 8.16
CA VAL A 725 4.64 -29.54 8.75
C VAL A 725 3.80 -30.81 8.92
N SER A 726 3.14 -30.96 10.06
CA SER A 726 2.29 -32.13 10.34
C SER A 726 1.09 -32.25 9.39
N PRO A 727 0.46 -33.43 9.24
CA PRO A 727 -0.62 -33.64 8.28
C PRO A 727 -1.88 -32.81 8.56
N ASP A 728 -2.04 -32.36 9.80
CA ASP A 728 -3.12 -31.46 10.25
C ASP A 728 -2.77 -29.96 10.13
N GLY A 729 -1.52 -29.63 9.77
CA GLY A 729 -1.03 -28.26 9.67
C GLY A 729 -0.69 -27.61 11.01
N GLU A 730 -0.83 -28.32 12.14
CA GLU A 730 -0.75 -27.70 13.47
C GLU A 730 0.68 -27.47 13.98
N LYS A 731 1.64 -28.28 13.52
CA LYS A 731 3.02 -28.29 14.02
C LYS A 731 4.01 -28.12 12.89
N LEU A 732 4.99 -27.24 13.12
CA LEU A 732 6.13 -27.00 12.25
C LEU A 732 7.43 -27.37 12.95
N SER A 733 8.35 -28.00 12.21
CA SER A 733 9.70 -28.31 12.66
C SER A 733 10.71 -28.14 11.52
N ILE A 734 11.99 -27.95 11.87
CA ILE A 734 13.08 -27.99 10.89
C ILE A 734 13.45 -29.46 10.69
N TYR A 735 13.39 -29.93 9.45
CA TYR A 735 13.74 -31.29 9.06
C TYR A 735 15.24 -31.44 8.76
N ALA A 736 15.79 -30.53 7.96
CA ALA A 736 17.19 -30.54 7.53
C ALA A 736 17.77 -29.11 7.44
#